data_AF-A0A1G3XRS2-F1
#
_entry.id   AF-A0A1G3XRS2-F1
#
_cell.length_a   1.000
_cell.length_b   1.000
_cell.length_c   1.000
_cell.angle_alpha   90.00
_cell.angle_beta   90.00
_cell.angle_gamma   90.00
#
_symmetry.space_group_name_H-M   'P 1'
#
loop_
_entity.id
_entity.type
_entity.pdbx_description
1 polymer ?
#
loop_
_entity_poly.entity_id
_entity_poly.type
_entity_poly.pdbx_seq_one_letter_code
_entity_poly.pdbx_strand_id
1 'polypeptide(L)'
;MIFFYLSPPAAYAETIVQSGGSKLEIGRGLLKSGQYQEALGLLSEAASADPANPVVFNYLGEAYFRLKRYQEAINALNRAVSLDPGYILPHVGLGMVYDTLGESEKAKKEFEEVLRIGSASPDASEVKLAADRLKRIEVREHLSKGRILYGSGKLEEALTEYNLAIAEDADNPQANMAAGLIYKQLSRLKESYEAFKKVIGVQPGNVTAHLNMGEVHATAGAFEEAIASFREVLRLAPGSREAKAAEFFIKASEDGLAVRKLFEEASDAMKNEKYSEVADIYKKILSIEPANSYALYNLGVAYYETDRLDDALDVLKKSVEINPKDIMARLQLATVYDKMARQEEAIAEYEMVAASESDREEVKNARERLNILKRYAEVKEGAGRIQLLIEGGDVEEALKEVENLLMEDDRNAGAHLLLGRIQLKKGDTDKAFGSIKKALSIKPDLWDAFIFMGQLYELQGKYNEAADVYRAVTSKAPKTKEGMIAADLLKSISIPMHFEQARRYLDKGDIDGALKEINAILEISPDNPVALFNAGILYFRANMLDEAQSYLKKAIEKDPAYVQAHLQLGLVYQADLKFDESEEQFRKVLSMSPEGKEANIAKLRLGIIKEEAAFLDLMIGVYRLINARNYVRAKDELETIITLIPNNHIARFQLAIILEEMDRREDAIIELKKVLEIKPDFTRGHLYIGQLYEKDGLFREAKAAYRKASTLGAGTREGEVAGMLLKRLRNWQISGNMGHTIDSNIAYGATKRNTGISTGHGLSFTYGVYTAEKMRFTANASVSRSLTYSSQLFGMNYEGGLRWYHKIRDNQSYGINAGYTYSTFLYERSYEAFNYSANTSITPDIFLSSLSLSYSFNMTRSFINPTSDADTHTLSVSLSKKLSLKDSVSGSYSFSAYLNQDPMGSNYANRANGFSLSYSRTLKPGLSVGANYGWRFIDYSNPDSTTLFTQFRRNSSETIGVNMSYRLSDKVSFSISVSSANVNTNLPPPSAEERLKLQDILAAPIPTVGGGYEKETVTMGLSFSY
;
A
#
# COMPACT_ATOMS: atom_id res chain seq x y z
N MET A 1 -23.12 102.22 -20.33
CA MET A 1 -22.51 103.35 -19.59
C MET A 1 -21.02 103.22 -19.82
N ILE A 2 -20.26 104.24 -20.26
CA ILE A 2 -20.45 105.70 -20.38
C ILE A 2 -20.06 106.06 -21.84
N PHE A 3 -20.76 106.87 -22.64
CA PHE A 3 -21.08 108.31 -22.49
C PHE A 3 -22.36 108.71 -23.28
N PHE A 4 -23.06 109.78 -22.86
CA PHE A 4 -23.88 110.66 -23.74
C PHE A 4 -22.94 111.66 -24.46
N TYR A 5 -23.28 112.59 -25.36
CA TYR A 5 -24.48 113.36 -25.75
C TYR A 5 -24.17 113.88 -27.19
N LEU A 6 -25.07 114.01 -28.17
CA LEU A 6 -26.00 115.14 -28.37
C LEU A 6 -26.77 114.95 -29.71
N SER A 7 -28.00 115.47 -29.78
CA SER A 7 -28.72 115.70 -31.03
C SER A 7 -28.72 117.19 -31.40
N PRO A 8 -28.79 117.52 -32.69
CA PRO A 8 -29.56 118.68 -33.17
C PRO A 8 -30.67 118.22 -34.16
N PRO A 9 -31.62 119.11 -34.54
CA PRO A 9 -32.99 118.67 -34.86
C PRO A 9 -33.35 118.65 -36.35
N ALA A 10 -34.54 118.13 -36.64
CA ALA A 10 -35.14 118.13 -37.97
C ALA A 10 -35.61 119.54 -38.40
N ALA A 11 -34.96 120.13 -39.39
CA ALA A 11 -35.54 121.09 -40.33
C ALA A 11 -34.58 121.36 -41.51
N TYR A 12 -34.85 120.80 -42.68
CA TYR A 12 -35.21 121.58 -43.88
C TYR A 12 -35.59 120.63 -45.02
N ALA A 13 -36.81 120.78 -45.54
CA ALA A 13 -37.25 120.08 -46.73
C ALA A 13 -37.12 121.02 -47.93
N GLU A 14 -36.00 120.94 -48.65
CA GLU A 14 -35.84 121.56 -49.96
C GLU A 14 -35.46 120.51 -51.02
N THR A 15 -35.99 120.72 -52.22
CA THR A 15 -35.99 119.75 -53.30
C THR A 15 -34.63 119.63 -54.00
N ILE A 16 -33.76 118.80 -53.45
CA ILE A 16 -32.71 118.14 -54.24
C ILE A 16 -33.34 116.95 -54.97
N VAL A 17 -33.08 116.83 -56.27
CA VAL A 17 -33.52 115.68 -57.09
C VAL A 17 -32.94 114.40 -56.48
N GLN A 18 -33.80 113.57 -55.89
CA GLN A 18 -33.38 112.35 -55.22
C GLN A 18 -32.88 111.31 -56.24
N SER A 19 -31.57 111.28 -56.44
CA SER A 19 -30.88 110.20 -57.17
C SER A 19 -31.11 108.86 -56.46
N GLY A 20 -31.09 107.75 -57.20
CA GLY A 20 -31.35 106.41 -56.66
C GLY A 20 -30.45 106.06 -55.46
N GLY A 21 -29.21 106.54 -55.46
CA GLY A 21 -28.26 106.38 -54.34
C GLY A 21 -28.70 107.01 -53.02
N SER A 22 -29.47 108.11 -53.04
CA SER A 22 -29.99 108.72 -51.79
C SER A 22 -31.08 107.86 -51.14
N LYS A 23 -31.97 107.28 -51.94
CA LYS A 23 -33.02 106.35 -51.48
C LYS A 23 -32.43 105.02 -51.01
N LEU A 24 -31.37 104.54 -51.65
CA LEU A 24 -30.64 103.32 -51.29
C LEU A 24 -30.12 103.36 -49.84
N GLU A 25 -29.35 104.39 -49.46
CA GLU A 25 -28.76 104.44 -48.12
C GLU A 25 -29.83 104.66 -47.02
N ILE A 26 -30.93 105.37 -47.30
CA ILE A 26 -32.05 105.48 -46.36
C ILE A 26 -32.74 104.11 -46.18
N GLY A 27 -33.05 103.41 -47.28
CA GLY A 27 -33.64 102.07 -47.23
C GLY A 27 -32.76 101.05 -46.49
N ARG A 28 -31.44 101.11 -46.72
CA ARG A 28 -30.41 100.34 -46.01
C ARG A 28 -30.35 100.66 -44.51
N GLY A 29 -30.57 101.93 -44.13
CA GLY A 29 -30.73 102.34 -42.73
C GLY A 29 -31.97 101.72 -42.08
N LEU A 30 -33.13 101.81 -42.75
CA LEU A 30 -34.39 101.25 -42.28
C LEU A 30 -34.36 99.73 -42.11
N LEU A 31 -33.64 99.00 -42.98
CA LEU A 31 -33.38 97.56 -42.79
C LEU A 31 -32.69 97.25 -41.46
N LYS A 32 -31.65 98.02 -41.11
CA LYS A 32 -30.91 97.85 -39.84
C LYS A 32 -31.77 98.21 -38.62
N SER A 33 -32.69 99.18 -38.77
CA SER A 33 -33.68 99.55 -37.75
C SER A 33 -34.87 98.59 -37.65
N GLY A 34 -34.96 97.55 -38.50
CA GLY A 34 -36.06 96.59 -38.52
C GLY A 34 -37.34 97.06 -39.22
N GLN A 35 -37.34 98.24 -39.84
CA GLN A 35 -38.50 98.84 -40.53
C GLN A 35 -38.63 98.31 -41.97
N TYR A 36 -38.73 96.99 -42.11
CA TYR A 36 -38.60 96.29 -43.40
C TYR A 36 -39.61 96.72 -44.46
N GLN A 37 -40.83 97.13 -44.06
CA GLN A 37 -41.88 97.54 -44.99
C GLN A 37 -41.66 98.96 -45.55
N GLU A 38 -41.12 99.88 -44.74
CA GLU A 38 -40.74 101.22 -45.18
C GLU A 38 -39.47 101.16 -46.04
N ALA A 39 -38.50 100.32 -45.64
CA ALA A 39 -37.32 100.00 -46.42
C ALA A 39 -37.70 99.44 -47.81
N LEU A 40 -38.65 98.50 -47.87
CA LEU A 40 -39.14 97.92 -49.12
C LEU A 40 -39.67 98.97 -50.10
N GLY A 41 -40.41 99.97 -49.61
CA GLY A 41 -40.91 101.07 -50.45
C GLY A 41 -39.78 101.87 -51.08
N LEU A 42 -38.88 102.43 -50.27
CA LEU A 42 -37.77 103.25 -50.75
C LEU A 42 -36.77 102.48 -51.62
N LEU A 43 -36.53 101.20 -51.33
CA LEU A 43 -35.68 100.33 -52.14
C LEU A 43 -36.35 99.95 -53.48
N SER A 44 -37.67 99.83 -53.54
CA SER A 44 -38.40 99.62 -54.80
C SER A 44 -38.35 100.87 -55.70
N GLU A 45 -38.46 102.06 -55.11
CA GLU A 45 -38.26 103.31 -55.83
C GLU A 45 -36.80 103.50 -56.28
N ALA A 46 -35.82 103.14 -55.45
CA ALA A 46 -34.41 103.14 -55.83
C ALA A 46 -34.13 102.19 -57.01
N ALA A 47 -34.71 100.98 -56.99
CA ALA A 47 -34.55 99.99 -58.06
C ALA A 47 -35.23 100.41 -59.37
N SER A 48 -36.26 101.26 -59.28
CA SER A 48 -36.92 101.86 -60.44
C SER A 48 -36.13 103.04 -61.02
N ALA A 49 -35.41 103.78 -60.16
CA ALA A 49 -34.55 104.90 -60.56
C ALA A 49 -33.18 104.45 -61.10
N ASP A 50 -32.68 103.29 -60.66
CA ASP A 50 -31.39 102.72 -61.08
C ASP A 50 -31.50 101.18 -61.32
N PRO A 51 -32.11 100.74 -62.45
CA PRO A 51 -32.38 99.32 -62.71
C PRO A 51 -31.17 98.44 -63.04
N ALA A 52 -29.96 99.03 -63.00
CA ALA A 52 -28.68 98.38 -63.28
C ALA A 52 -27.84 98.14 -62.01
N ASN A 53 -28.28 98.61 -60.85
CA ASN A 53 -27.47 98.66 -59.63
C ASN A 53 -27.69 97.44 -58.71
N PRO A 54 -26.72 96.50 -58.62
CA PRO A 54 -26.88 95.25 -57.88
C PRO A 54 -27.05 95.47 -56.36
N VAL A 55 -26.52 96.56 -55.81
CA VAL A 55 -26.59 96.88 -54.37
C VAL A 55 -28.03 97.17 -53.94
N VAL A 56 -28.81 97.83 -54.79
CA VAL A 56 -30.24 98.07 -54.53
C VAL A 56 -31.02 96.77 -54.51
N PHE A 57 -30.81 95.90 -55.51
CA PHE A 57 -31.50 94.62 -55.61
C PHE A 57 -31.12 93.64 -54.47
N ASN A 58 -29.89 93.70 -53.97
CA ASN A 58 -29.48 92.97 -52.76
C ASN A 58 -30.30 93.38 -51.53
N TYR A 59 -30.35 94.67 -51.21
CA TYR A 59 -31.09 95.15 -50.04
C TYR A 59 -32.61 95.00 -50.21
N LEU A 60 -33.14 95.12 -51.43
CA LEU A 60 -34.52 94.79 -51.75
C LEU A 60 -34.82 93.31 -51.47
N GLY A 61 -33.90 92.42 -51.83
CA GLY A 61 -33.94 90.99 -51.52
C GLY A 61 -33.91 90.70 -50.01
N GLU A 62 -33.06 91.39 -49.25
CA GLU A 62 -33.07 91.31 -47.79
C GLU A 62 -34.42 91.78 -47.22
N ALA A 63 -34.98 92.90 -47.70
CA ALA A 63 -36.29 93.39 -47.26
C ALA A 63 -37.37 92.33 -47.43
N TYR A 64 -37.47 91.72 -48.62
CA TYR A 64 -38.40 90.63 -48.90
C TYR A 64 -38.14 89.40 -48.00
N PHE A 65 -36.88 89.01 -47.77
CA PHE A 65 -36.56 87.87 -46.90
C PHE A 65 -36.99 88.10 -45.44
N ARG A 66 -36.72 89.28 -44.88
CA ARG A 66 -37.14 89.67 -43.52
C ARG A 66 -38.68 89.70 -43.39
N LEU A 67 -39.37 90.08 -44.46
CA LEU A 67 -40.83 90.05 -44.59
C LEU A 67 -41.42 88.64 -44.89
N LYS A 68 -40.59 87.59 -44.95
CA LYS A 68 -40.96 86.20 -45.34
C LYS A 68 -41.55 86.06 -46.75
N ARG A 69 -41.29 87.03 -47.63
CA ARG A 69 -41.70 87.05 -49.04
C ARG A 69 -40.64 86.36 -49.90
N TYR A 70 -40.50 85.06 -49.68
CA TYR A 70 -39.32 84.30 -50.13
C TYR A 70 -39.14 84.25 -51.65
N GLN A 71 -40.21 84.19 -52.43
CA GLN A 71 -40.11 84.17 -53.90
C GLN A 71 -39.68 85.53 -54.45
N GLU A 72 -40.19 86.63 -53.90
CA GLU A 72 -39.77 87.98 -54.27
C GLU A 72 -38.34 88.28 -53.82
N ALA A 73 -37.91 87.72 -52.68
CA ALA A 73 -36.52 87.75 -52.25
C ALA A 73 -35.60 87.05 -53.26
N ILE A 74 -35.92 85.80 -53.65
CA ILE A 74 -35.17 85.05 -54.67
C ILE A 74 -35.12 85.83 -55.99
N ASN A 75 -36.23 86.41 -56.44
CA ASN A 75 -36.28 87.19 -57.67
C ASN A 75 -35.40 88.44 -57.62
N ALA A 76 -35.40 89.18 -56.50
CA ALA A 76 -34.57 90.37 -56.31
C ALA A 76 -33.07 90.01 -56.18
N LEU A 77 -32.73 88.97 -55.42
CA LEU A 77 -31.34 88.53 -55.23
C LEU A 77 -30.77 87.95 -56.53
N ASN A 78 -31.51 87.13 -57.26
CA ASN A 78 -31.13 86.66 -58.60
C ASN A 78 -30.93 87.83 -59.57
N ARG A 79 -31.73 88.92 -59.45
CA ARG A 79 -31.52 90.13 -60.25
C ARG A 79 -30.20 90.80 -59.90
N ALA A 80 -29.82 90.88 -58.62
CA ALA A 80 -28.52 91.39 -58.20
C ALA A 80 -27.36 90.52 -58.74
N VAL A 81 -27.42 89.20 -58.62
CA VAL A 81 -26.44 88.25 -59.21
C VAL A 81 -26.34 88.42 -60.73
N SER A 82 -27.46 88.64 -61.43
CA SER A 82 -27.46 88.86 -62.89
C SER A 82 -26.85 90.19 -63.35
N LEU A 83 -26.66 91.13 -62.42
CA LEU A 83 -26.07 92.45 -62.66
C LEU A 83 -24.58 92.48 -62.26
N ASP A 84 -24.21 91.80 -61.18
CA ASP A 84 -22.82 91.58 -60.77
C ASP A 84 -22.64 90.17 -60.16
N PRO A 85 -22.17 89.18 -60.94
CA PRO A 85 -21.83 87.84 -60.46
C PRO A 85 -20.61 87.78 -59.52
N GLY A 86 -19.90 88.89 -59.30
CA GLY A 86 -18.86 89.02 -58.28
C GLY A 86 -19.38 89.52 -56.94
N TYR A 87 -20.65 89.92 -56.84
CA TYR A 87 -21.20 90.51 -55.63
C TYR A 87 -21.60 89.44 -54.61
N ILE A 88 -20.82 89.34 -53.54
CA ILE A 88 -20.91 88.27 -52.53
C ILE A 88 -22.21 88.27 -51.70
N LEU A 89 -22.80 89.44 -51.43
CA LEU A 89 -23.96 89.58 -50.53
C LEU A 89 -25.26 88.94 -51.09
N PRO A 90 -25.62 89.10 -52.37
CA PRO A 90 -26.72 88.37 -52.99
C PRO A 90 -26.66 86.85 -52.80
N HIS A 91 -25.49 86.24 -52.93
CA HIS A 91 -25.31 84.80 -52.76
C HIS A 91 -25.49 84.36 -51.29
N VAL A 92 -24.99 85.15 -50.33
CA VAL A 92 -25.32 84.95 -48.89
C VAL A 92 -26.84 85.02 -48.68
N GLY A 93 -27.50 86.01 -49.29
CA GLY A 93 -28.95 86.17 -49.24
C GLY A 93 -29.70 84.95 -49.79
N LEU A 94 -29.34 84.48 -50.99
CA LEU A 94 -29.96 83.32 -51.63
C LEU A 94 -29.75 82.05 -50.80
N GLY A 95 -28.53 81.78 -50.34
CA GLY A 95 -28.22 80.66 -49.45
C GLY A 95 -29.07 80.67 -48.17
N MET A 96 -29.23 81.84 -47.54
CA MET A 96 -30.10 81.99 -46.36
C MET A 96 -31.59 81.77 -46.68
N VAL A 97 -32.09 82.20 -47.84
CA VAL A 97 -33.48 81.93 -48.25
C VAL A 97 -33.67 80.43 -48.51
N TYR A 98 -32.78 79.78 -49.25
CA TYR A 98 -32.89 78.35 -49.58
C TYR A 98 -32.75 77.44 -48.33
N ASP A 99 -31.85 77.74 -47.38
CA ASP A 99 -31.76 77.02 -46.08
C ASP A 99 -33.07 77.18 -45.29
N THR A 100 -33.68 78.37 -45.32
CA THR A 100 -34.98 78.64 -44.66
C THR A 100 -36.15 77.89 -45.31
N LEU A 101 -36.10 77.66 -46.64
CA LEU A 101 -37.08 76.88 -47.38
C LEU A 101 -36.83 75.35 -47.32
N GLY A 102 -35.68 74.92 -46.79
CA GLY A 102 -35.27 73.50 -46.78
C GLY A 102 -34.72 73.00 -48.12
N GLU A 103 -34.43 73.87 -49.07
CA GLU A 103 -33.85 73.52 -50.37
C GLU A 103 -32.32 73.40 -50.28
N SER A 104 -31.83 72.46 -49.45
CA SER A 104 -30.42 72.35 -49.06
C SER A 104 -29.43 72.41 -50.22
N GLU A 105 -29.66 71.68 -51.31
CA GLU A 105 -28.76 71.65 -52.47
C GLU A 105 -28.59 73.02 -53.15
N LYS A 106 -29.65 73.84 -53.20
CA LYS A 106 -29.54 75.23 -53.67
C LYS A 106 -28.83 76.10 -52.63
N ALA A 107 -29.12 75.90 -51.35
CA ALA A 107 -28.47 76.62 -50.26
C ALA A 107 -26.96 76.41 -50.24
N LYS A 108 -26.50 75.16 -50.34
CA LYS A 108 -25.09 74.78 -50.46
C LYS A 108 -24.43 75.51 -51.61
N LYS A 109 -24.95 75.37 -52.83
CA LYS A 109 -24.38 75.95 -54.04
C LYS A 109 -24.15 77.46 -53.94
N GLU A 110 -25.10 78.20 -53.35
CA GLU A 110 -24.96 79.64 -53.16
C GLU A 110 -23.95 79.97 -52.05
N PHE A 111 -23.84 79.17 -50.99
CA PHE A 111 -22.79 79.32 -49.97
C PHE A 111 -21.39 78.92 -50.48
N GLU A 112 -21.27 77.87 -51.29
CA GLU A 112 -20.03 77.50 -52.01
C GLU A 112 -19.56 78.63 -52.91
N GLU A 113 -20.48 79.31 -53.61
CA GLU A 113 -20.17 80.46 -54.44
C GLU A 113 -19.70 81.67 -53.61
N VAL A 114 -20.26 81.87 -52.40
CA VAL A 114 -19.71 82.84 -51.42
C VAL A 114 -18.28 82.48 -51.02
N LEU A 115 -17.97 81.21 -50.78
CA LEU A 115 -16.59 80.78 -50.46
C LEU A 115 -15.65 80.96 -51.67
N ARG A 116 -16.14 80.71 -52.90
CA ARG A 116 -15.38 80.88 -54.15
C ARG A 116 -15.04 82.34 -54.42
N ILE A 117 -16.04 83.23 -54.35
CA ILE A 117 -15.89 84.69 -54.51
C ILE A 117 -15.03 85.27 -53.39
N GLY A 118 -15.30 84.86 -52.13
CA GLY A 118 -14.60 85.32 -50.93
C GLY A 118 -13.22 84.71 -50.69
N SER A 119 -12.72 83.85 -51.58
CA SER A 119 -11.47 83.08 -51.39
C SER A 119 -10.22 83.94 -51.15
N ALA A 120 -10.19 85.19 -51.63
CA ALA A 120 -9.12 86.16 -51.36
C ALA A 120 -9.24 86.88 -49.99
N SER A 121 -10.29 86.62 -49.21
CA SER A 121 -10.54 87.23 -47.90
C SER A 121 -11.35 86.28 -47.00
N PRO A 122 -10.81 85.10 -46.65
CA PRO A 122 -11.51 84.08 -45.86
C PRO A 122 -11.92 84.54 -44.45
N ASP A 123 -11.29 85.61 -43.95
CA ASP A 123 -11.62 86.21 -42.66
C ASP A 123 -12.90 87.06 -42.64
N ALA A 124 -13.49 87.36 -43.81
CA ALA A 124 -14.70 88.17 -43.94
C ALA A 124 -15.91 87.55 -43.21
N SER A 125 -16.80 88.39 -42.67
CA SER A 125 -17.93 87.94 -41.86
C SER A 125 -18.94 87.13 -42.67
N GLU A 126 -19.08 87.49 -43.95
CA GLU A 126 -19.93 86.88 -44.96
C GLU A 126 -19.45 85.46 -45.30
N VAL A 127 -18.13 85.31 -45.45
CA VAL A 127 -17.47 84.04 -45.81
C VAL A 127 -17.51 83.07 -44.63
N LYS A 128 -17.23 83.56 -43.41
CA LYS A 128 -17.41 82.78 -42.18
C LYS A 128 -18.86 82.35 -41.96
N LEU A 129 -19.82 83.24 -42.18
CA LEU A 129 -21.24 82.91 -42.09
C LEU A 129 -21.66 81.84 -43.12
N ALA A 130 -21.13 81.90 -44.35
CA ALA A 130 -21.39 80.88 -45.36
C ALA A 130 -20.78 79.52 -45.01
N ALA A 131 -19.53 79.49 -44.52
CA ALA A 131 -18.88 78.26 -44.05
C ALA A 131 -19.65 77.62 -42.86
N ASP A 132 -20.00 78.42 -41.85
CA ASP A 132 -20.82 77.98 -40.71
C ASP A 132 -22.20 77.48 -41.13
N ARG A 133 -22.76 77.98 -42.24
CA ARG A 133 -24.07 77.55 -42.78
C ARG A 133 -23.96 76.26 -43.58
N LEU A 134 -23.01 76.18 -44.50
CA LEU A 134 -22.70 75.00 -45.30
C LEU A 134 -22.50 73.77 -44.39
N LYS A 135 -21.61 73.90 -43.41
CA LYS A 135 -21.32 72.88 -42.39
C LYS A 135 -22.57 72.42 -41.61
N ARG A 136 -23.46 73.35 -41.25
CA ARG A 136 -24.74 73.03 -40.56
C ARG A 136 -25.78 72.36 -41.46
N ILE A 137 -25.66 72.48 -42.79
CA ILE A 137 -26.50 71.78 -43.76
C ILE A 137 -25.96 70.36 -43.97
N GLU A 138 -24.64 70.21 -44.13
CA GLU A 138 -23.97 68.91 -44.31
C GLU A 138 -24.18 68.00 -43.09
N VAL A 139 -23.96 68.50 -41.87
CA VAL A 139 -24.26 67.77 -40.62
C VAL A 139 -25.74 67.33 -40.56
N ARG A 140 -26.67 68.19 -41.00
CA ARG A 140 -28.12 67.90 -41.02
C ARG A 140 -28.47 66.79 -42.02
N GLU A 141 -27.80 66.75 -43.16
CA GLU A 141 -27.98 65.73 -44.19
C GLU A 141 -27.37 64.38 -43.79
N HIS A 142 -26.13 64.37 -43.30
CA HIS A 142 -25.49 63.16 -42.79
C HIS A 142 -26.31 62.54 -41.63
N LEU A 143 -26.83 63.36 -40.71
CA LEU A 143 -27.78 62.92 -39.67
C LEU A 143 -29.08 62.32 -40.24
N SER A 144 -29.59 62.85 -41.36
CA SER A 144 -30.81 62.37 -42.01
C SER A 144 -30.56 61.04 -42.75
N LYS A 145 -29.50 60.98 -43.53
CA LYS A 145 -29.08 59.80 -44.32
C LYS A 145 -28.69 58.63 -43.40
N GLY A 146 -27.91 58.90 -42.35
CA GLY A 146 -27.59 57.92 -41.31
C GLY A 146 -28.84 57.34 -40.62
N ARG A 147 -29.88 58.16 -40.41
CA ARG A 147 -31.16 57.69 -39.84
C ARG A 147 -31.92 56.77 -40.78
N ILE A 148 -31.96 57.07 -42.08
CA ILE A 148 -32.60 56.23 -43.11
C ILE A 148 -31.87 54.89 -43.23
N LEU A 149 -30.53 54.90 -43.25
CA LEU A 149 -29.70 53.70 -43.31
C LEU A 149 -29.85 52.84 -42.04
N TYR A 150 -29.90 53.45 -40.85
CA TYR A 150 -30.13 52.75 -39.59
C TYR A 150 -31.51 52.09 -39.55
N GLY A 151 -32.57 52.81 -39.96
CA GLY A 151 -33.92 52.25 -40.10
C GLY A 151 -34.02 51.14 -41.15
N SER A 152 -33.06 51.05 -42.07
CA SER A 152 -32.92 49.98 -43.06
C SER A 152 -31.99 48.84 -42.61
N GLY A 153 -31.54 48.82 -41.35
CA GLY A 153 -30.65 47.81 -40.78
C GLY A 153 -29.18 47.88 -41.25
N LYS A 154 -28.82 48.87 -42.08
CA LYS A 154 -27.47 49.05 -42.66
C LYS A 154 -26.53 49.74 -41.66
N LEU A 155 -26.20 49.03 -40.57
CA LEU A 155 -25.49 49.61 -39.41
C LEU A 155 -24.17 50.30 -39.76
N GLU A 156 -23.28 49.67 -40.53
CA GLU A 156 -21.97 50.24 -40.88
C GLU A 156 -22.08 51.44 -41.84
N GLU A 157 -23.04 51.41 -42.77
CA GLU A 157 -23.31 52.55 -43.67
C GLU A 157 -23.89 53.74 -42.87
N ALA A 158 -24.82 53.47 -41.95
CA ALA A 158 -25.36 54.47 -41.05
C ALA A 158 -24.28 55.08 -40.15
N LEU A 159 -23.41 54.24 -39.58
CA LEU A 159 -22.27 54.65 -38.77
C LEU A 159 -21.29 55.51 -39.56
N THR A 160 -21.06 55.20 -40.84
CA THR A 160 -20.23 56.00 -41.73
C THR A 160 -20.78 57.42 -41.88
N GLU A 161 -22.09 57.57 -42.14
CA GLU A 161 -22.73 58.90 -42.21
C GLU A 161 -22.69 59.65 -40.88
N TYR A 162 -22.97 58.99 -39.76
CA TYR A 162 -22.87 59.64 -38.44
C TYR A 162 -21.43 60.06 -38.10
N ASN A 163 -20.42 59.28 -38.51
CA ASN A 163 -19.02 59.67 -38.36
C ASN A 163 -18.64 60.87 -39.26
N LEU A 164 -19.24 61.03 -40.44
CA LEU A 164 -19.09 62.27 -41.25
C LEU A 164 -19.73 63.48 -40.55
N ALA A 165 -20.92 63.32 -39.96
CA ALA A 165 -21.54 64.37 -39.14
C ALA A 165 -20.68 64.74 -37.91
N ILE A 166 -19.96 63.79 -37.32
CA ILE A 166 -19.02 64.02 -36.20
C ILE A 166 -17.68 64.59 -36.68
N ALA A 167 -17.22 64.27 -37.89
CA ALA A 167 -16.02 64.88 -38.47
C ALA A 167 -16.20 66.40 -38.65
N GLU A 168 -17.40 66.82 -39.03
CA GLU A 168 -17.77 68.23 -39.06
C GLU A 168 -18.06 68.79 -37.66
N ASP A 169 -19.09 68.31 -36.97
CA ASP A 169 -19.51 68.80 -35.65
C ASP A 169 -19.15 67.76 -34.57
N ALA A 170 -17.89 67.82 -34.11
CA ALA A 170 -17.30 66.84 -33.20
C ALA A 170 -18.10 66.62 -31.91
N ASP A 171 -18.77 67.64 -31.42
CA ASP A 171 -19.52 67.63 -30.17
C ASP A 171 -21.04 67.51 -30.40
N ASN A 172 -21.48 67.22 -31.64
CA ASN A 172 -22.90 67.12 -31.97
C ASN A 172 -23.59 66.01 -31.12
N PRO A 173 -24.56 66.35 -30.25
CA PRO A 173 -25.14 65.36 -29.35
C PRO A 173 -26.06 64.37 -30.07
N GLN A 174 -26.59 64.71 -31.25
CA GLN A 174 -27.43 63.78 -32.03
C GLN A 174 -26.57 62.76 -32.78
N ALA A 175 -25.49 63.21 -33.41
CA ALA A 175 -24.59 62.32 -34.15
C ALA A 175 -23.84 61.38 -33.20
N ASN A 176 -23.29 61.90 -32.10
CA ASN A 176 -22.60 61.08 -31.10
C ASN A 176 -23.56 60.10 -30.39
N MET A 177 -24.81 60.47 -30.09
CA MET A 177 -25.81 59.53 -29.54
C MET A 177 -26.11 58.39 -30.53
N ALA A 178 -26.36 58.71 -31.80
CA ALA A 178 -26.71 57.72 -32.81
C ALA A 178 -25.53 56.78 -33.14
N ALA A 179 -24.32 57.33 -33.26
CA ALA A 179 -23.09 56.56 -33.41
C ALA A 179 -22.85 55.65 -32.19
N GLY A 180 -22.98 56.18 -30.97
CA GLY A 180 -22.81 55.42 -29.72
C GLY A 180 -23.72 54.20 -29.62
N LEU A 181 -25.00 54.35 -30.00
CA LEU A 181 -25.97 53.25 -30.05
C LEU A 181 -25.58 52.17 -31.08
N ILE A 182 -25.09 52.56 -32.25
CA ILE A 182 -24.63 51.61 -33.28
C ILE A 182 -23.32 50.94 -32.84
N TYR A 183 -22.36 51.67 -32.29
CA TYR A 183 -21.14 51.10 -31.71
C TYR A 183 -21.47 50.05 -30.64
N LYS A 184 -22.47 50.31 -29.77
CA LYS A 184 -22.97 49.32 -28.79
C LYS A 184 -23.52 48.06 -29.47
N GLN A 185 -24.36 48.24 -30.50
CA GLN A 185 -24.98 47.14 -31.27
C GLN A 185 -23.94 46.31 -32.07
N LEU A 186 -22.81 46.90 -32.43
CA LEU A 186 -21.67 46.24 -33.08
C LEU A 186 -20.61 45.73 -32.09
N SER A 187 -20.90 45.72 -30.78
CA SER A 187 -19.97 45.36 -29.69
C SER A 187 -18.66 46.16 -29.65
N ARG A 188 -18.61 47.34 -30.29
CA ARG A 188 -17.51 48.30 -30.25
C ARG A 188 -17.62 49.17 -28.99
N LEU A 189 -17.44 48.53 -27.83
CA LEU A 189 -17.75 49.12 -26.52
C LEU A 189 -16.94 50.39 -26.21
N LYS A 190 -15.69 50.47 -26.66
CA LYS A 190 -14.81 51.63 -26.37
C LYS A 190 -15.24 52.87 -27.14
N GLU A 191 -15.57 52.71 -28.42
CA GLU A 191 -16.07 53.75 -29.30
C GLU A 191 -17.48 54.19 -28.88
N SER A 192 -18.30 53.23 -28.42
CA SER A 192 -19.61 53.49 -27.82
C SER A 192 -19.51 54.37 -26.56
N TYR A 193 -18.61 54.02 -25.64
CA TYR A 193 -18.34 54.79 -24.43
C TYR A 193 -17.90 56.23 -24.74
N GLU A 194 -16.90 56.43 -25.60
CA GLU A 194 -16.41 57.78 -25.94
C GLU A 194 -17.49 58.63 -26.64
N ALA A 195 -18.36 58.01 -27.44
CA ALA A 195 -19.50 58.69 -28.06
C ALA A 195 -20.55 59.13 -27.03
N PHE A 196 -20.95 58.28 -26.07
CA PHE A 196 -21.89 58.68 -25.01
C PHE A 196 -21.28 59.71 -24.04
N LYS A 197 -19.99 59.57 -23.72
CA LYS A 197 -19.22 60.52 -22.91
C LYS A 197 -19.20 61.92 -23.53
N LYS A 198 -19.07 62.05 -24.86
CA LYS A 198 -19.25 63.33 -25.57
C LYS A 198 -20.66 63.90 -25.38
N VAL A 199 -21.70 63.09 -25.55
CA VAL A 199 -23.09 63.53 -25.33
C VAL A 199 -23.28 64.03 -23.89
N ILE A 200 -22.73 63.35 -22.89
CA ILE A 200 -22.80 63.74 -21.48
C ILE A 200 -22.00 65.03 -21.22
N GLY A 201 -20.85 65.23 -21.88
CA GLY A 201 -20.06 66.46 -21.77
C GLY A 201 -20.82 67.71 -22.24
N VAL A 202 -21.62 67.59 -23.32
CA VAL A 202 -22.46 68.68 -23.86
C VAL A 202 -23.82 68.77 -23.16
N GLN A 203 -24.36 67.63 -22.70
CA GLN A 203 -25.67 67.51 -22.06
C GLN A 203 -25.58 66.65 -20.78
N PRO A 204 -25.07 67.19 -19.65
CA PRO A 204 -24.86 66.40 -18.44
C PRO A 204 -26.12 65.74 -17.86
N GLY A 205 -27.30 66.27 -18.17
CA GLY A 205 -28.60 65.70 -17.78
C GLY A 205 -29.19 64.69 -18.77
N ASN A 206 -28.44 64.21 -19.78
CA ASN A 206 -28.97 63.28 -20.78
C ASN A 206 -29.09 61.86 -20.21
N VAL A 207 -30.26 61.57 -19.63
CA VAL A 207 -30.63 60.29 -19.00
C VAL A 207 -30.36 59.09 -19.93
N THR A 208 -30.68 59.21 -21.22
CA THR A 208 -30.48 58.15 -22.20
C THR A 208 -29.00 57.85 -22.44
N ALA A 209 -28.13 58.87 -22.43
CA ALA A 209 -26.69 58.68 -22.57
C ALA A 209 -26.10 57.99 -21.32
N HIS A 210 -26.50 58.41 -20.12
CA HIS A 210 -26.06 57.76 -18.87
C HIS A 210 -26.51 56.29 -18.78
N LEU A 211 -27.75 55.99 -19.17
CA LEU A 211 -28.26 54.61 -19.19
C LEU A 211 -27.46 53.73 -20.16
N ASN A 212 -27.24 54.20 -21.39
CA ASN A 212 -26.47 53.43 -22.38
C ASN A 212 -24.98 53.33 -22.02
N MET A 213 -24.40 54.35 -21.39
CA MET A 213 -23.02 54.30 -20.87
C MET A 213 -22.89 53.26 -19.74
N GLY A 214 -23.88 53.18 -18.84
CA GLY A 214 -23.97 52.13 -17.83
C GLY A 214 -24.08 50.72 -18.43
N GLU A 215 -24.92 50.54 -19.46
CA GLU A 215 -25.02 49.27 -20.19
C GLU A 215 -23.69 48.88 -20.87
N VAL A 216 -22.95 49.85 -21.43
CA VAL A 216 -21.62 49.63 -22.02
C VAL A 216 -20.60 49.21 -20.95
N HIS A 217 -20.59 49.87 -19.79
CA HIS A 217 -19.74 49.48 -18.66
C HIS A 217 -20.08 48.07 -18.13
N ALA A 218 -21.36 47.75 -17.96
CA ALA A 218 -21.79 46.42 -17.52
C ALA A 218 -21.39 45.33 -18.54
N THR A 219 -21.56 45.59 -19.83
CA THR A 219 -21.14 44.69 -20.92
C THR A 219 -19.61 44.51 -20.97
N ALA A 220 -18.84 45.52 -20.53
CA ALA A 220 -17.39 45.46 -20.41
C ALA A 220 -16.88 44.83 -19.09
N GLY A 221 -17.76 44.41 -18.19
CA GLY A 221 -17.39 43.90 -16.85
C GLY A 221 -16.88 44.96 -15.86
N ALA A 222 -17.09 46.24 -16.19
CA ALA A 222 -16.77 47.41 -15.35
C ALA A 222 -17.99 47.73 -14.46
N PHE A 223 -18.28 46.81 -13.53
CA PHE A 223 -19.53 46.83 -12.76
C PHE A 223 -19.66 48.04 -11.83
N GLU A 224 -18.58 48.47 -11.18
CA GLU A 224 -18.56 49.68 -10.36
C GLU A 224 -18.92 50.94 -11.15
N GLU A 225 -18.34 51.13 -12.34
CA GLU A 225 -18.63 52.25 -13.24
C GLU A 225 -20.04 52.16 -13.85
N ALA A 226 -20.53 50.94 -14.11
CA ALA A 226 -21.90 50.70 -14.53
C ALA A 226 -22.89 51.15 -13.45
N ILE A 227 -22.70 50.68 -12.22
CA ILE A 227 -23.52 51.04 -11.04
C ILE A 227 -23.49 52.56 -10.82
N ALA A 228 -22.34 53.22 -10.97
CA ALA A 228 -22.25 54.68 -10.88
C ALA A 228 -23.09 55.38 -11.97
N SER A 229 -22.96 54.94 -13.23
CA SER A 229 -23.73 55.49 -14.38
C SER A 229 -25.23 55.28 -14.22
N PHE A 230 -25.66 54.12 -13.76
CA PHE A 230 -27.07 53.81 -13.48
C PHE A 230 -27.61 54.59 -12.27
N ARG A 231 -26.82 54.80 -11.22
CA ARG A 231 -27.23 55.65 -10.08
C ARG A 231 -27.43 57.11 -10.50
N GLU A 232 -26.70 57.59 -11.50
CA GLU A 232 -26.94 58.91 -12.10
C GLU A 232 -28.26 58.97 -12.90
N VAL A 233 -28.68 57.89 -13.57
CA VAL A 233 -30.03 57.77 -14.16
C VAL A 233 -31.11 57.87 -13.08
N LEU A 234 -30.95 57.19 -11.94
CA LEU A 234 -31.87 57.30 -10.80
C LEU A 234 -31.92 58.72 -10.22
N ARG A 235 -30.78 59.42 -10.19
CA ARG A 235 -30.67 60.81 -9.69
C ARG A 235 -31.32 61.82 -10.64
N LEU A 236 -31.17 61.64 -11.94
CA LEU A 236 -31.66 62.57 -12.97
C LEU A 236 -33.16 62.42 -13.27
N ALA A 237 -33.70 61.19 -13.23
CA ALA A 237 -35.09 60.92 -13.59
C ALA A 237 -35.75 59.84 -12.71
N PRO A 238 -35.84 60.04 -11.38
CA PRO A 238 -36.46 59.07 -10.47
C PRO A 238 -37.91 58.77 -10.86
N GLY A 239 -38.24 57.48 -11.00
CA GLY A 239 -39.58 57.00 -11.41
C GLY A 239 -39.82 56.88 -12.92
N SER A 240 -38.85 57.27 -13.76
CA SER A 240 -38.89 57.05 -15.22
C SER A 240 -38.82 55.55 -15.62
N ARG A 241 -39.03 55.24 -16.90
CA ARG A 241 -38.82 53.87 -17.41
C ARG A 241 -37.33 53.51 -17.39
N GLU A 242 -36.50 54.49 -17.68
CA GLU A 242 -35.05 54.48 -17.69
C GLU A 242 -34.52 54.21 -16.27
N ALA A 243 -35.11 54.80 -15.23
CA ALA A 243 -34.80 54.49 -13.84
C ALA A 243 -35.13 53.05 -13.47
N LYS A 244 -36.26 52.48 -13.91
CA LYS A 244 -36.59 51.07 -13.66
C LYS A 244 -35.65 50.10 -14.39
N ALA A 245 -35.15 50.48 -15.56
CA ALA A 245 -34.09 49.73 -16.24
C ALA A 245 -32.76 49.84 -15.48
N ALA A 246 -32.41 51.04 -14.99
CA ALA A 246 -31.23 51.26 -14.15
C ALA A 246 -31.29 50.48 -12.82
N GLU A 247 -32.43 50.38 -12.14
CA GLU A 247 -32.61 49.52 -10.95
C GLU A 247 -32.30 48.05 -11.26
N PHE A 248 -32.82 47.53 -12.38
CA PHE A 248 -32.54 46.16 -12.83
C PHE A 248 -31.05 45.94 -13.15
N PHE A 249 -30.43 46.86 -13.90
CA PHE A 249 -29.02 46.73 -14.28
C PHE A 249 -28.04 47.01 -13.12
N ILE A 250 -28.41 47.84 -12.13
CA ILE A 250 -27.65 47.97 -10.87
C ILE A 250 -27.61 46.62 -10.18
N LYS A 251 -28.77 45.96 -9.99
CA LYS A 251 -28.79 44.65 -9.33
C LYS A 251 -27.97 43.62 -10.11
N ALA A 252 -28.13 43.54 -11.43
CA ALA A 252 -27.35 42.62 -12.26
C ALA A 252 -25.83 42.89 -12.20
N SER A 253 -25.42 44.16 -12.04
CA SER A 253 -24.01 44.55 -11.86
C SER A 253 -23.49 44.27 -10.44
N GLU A 254 -24.33 44.41 -9.42
CA GLU A 254 -24.01 44.06 -8.02
C GLU A 254 -23.89 42.54 -7.85
N ASP A 255 -24.80 41.76 -8.47
CA ASP A 255 -24.77 40.30 -8.57
C ASP A 255 -23.49 39.84 -9.32
N GLY A 256 -23.18 40.43 -10.49
CA GLY A 256 -21.98 40.14 -11.28
C GLY A 256 -20.65 40.51 -10.59
N LEU A 257 -20.63 41.61 -9.82
CA LEU A 257 -19.48 42.00 -9.00
C LEU A 257 -19.26 41.05 -7.81
N ALA A 258 -20.33 40.54 -7.20
CA ALA A 258 -20.24 39.52 -6.17
C ALA A 258 -19.68 38.20 -6.75
N VAL A 259 -20.19 37.76 -7.91
CA VAL A 259 -19.67 36.58 -8.63
C VAL A 259 -18.19 36.74 -8.98
N ARG A 260 -17.77 37.90 -9.48
CA ARG A 260 -16.35 38.19 -9.76
C ARG A 260 -15.46 38.03 -8.52
N LYS A 261 -15.85 38.61 -7.38
CA LYS A 261 -15.09 38.51 -6.12
C LYS A 261 -15.03 37.08 -5.61
N LEU A 262 -16.11 36.31 -5.76
CA LEU A 262 -16.12 34.88 -5.44
C LEU A 262 -15.21 34.06 -6.37
N PHE A 263 -15.08 34.42 -7.66
CA PHE A 263 -14.09 33.78 -8.55
C PHE A 263 -12.64 34.13 -8.17
N GLU A 264 -12.38 35.36 -7.73
CA GLU A 264 -11.07 35.79 -7.20
C GLU A 264 -10.74 35.02 -5.90
N GLU A 265 -11.68 34.92 -4.94
CA GLU A 265 -11.58 34.07 -3.74
C GLU A 265 -11.36 32.58 -4.07
N ALA A 266 -12.11 32.02 -5.02
CA ALA A 266 -11.99 30.62 -5.43
C ALA A 266 -10.63 30.33 -6.10
N SER A 267 -10.13 31.27 -6.90
CA SER A 267 -8.81 31.18 -7.54
C SER A 267 -7.69 31.10 -6.50
N ASP A 268 -7.73 31.94 -5.46
CA ASP A 268 -6.73 31.92 -4.40
C ASP A 268 -6.90 30.71 -3.46
N ALA A 269 -8.12 30.27 -3.18
CA ALA A 269 -8.35 29.02 -2.44
C ALA A 269 -7.84 27.79 -3.21
N MET A 270 -7.99 27.74 -4.55
CA MET A 270 -7.45 26.69 -5.41
C MET A 270 -5.91 26.69 -5.42
N LYS A 271 -5.26 27.85 -5.53
CA LYS A 271 -3.77 27.97 -5.46
C LYS A 271 -3.18 27.49 -4.14
N ASN A 272 -3.98 27.46 -3.08
CA ASN A 272 -3.61 26.98 -1.75
C ASN A 272 -4.14 25.56 -1.46
N GLU A 273 -4.58 24.82 -2.49
CA GLU A 273 -5.08 23.42 -2.41
C GLU A 273 -6.26 23.22 -1.43
N LYS A 274 -7.00 24.30 -1.10
CA LYS A 274 -8.07 24.27 -0.10
C LYS A 274 -9.41 23.80 -0.68
N TYR A 275 -9.46 22.61 -1.27
CA TYR A 275 -10.59 22.17 -2.08
C TYR A 275 -11.96 22.20 -1.36
N SER A 276 -12.03 22.04 -0.03
CA SER A 276 -13.29 22.22 0.72
C SER A 276 -13.77 23.68 0.77
N GLU A 277 -12.86 24.65 0.87
CA GLU A 277 -13.19 26.10 0.85
C GLU A 277 -13.62 26.50 -0.56
N VAL A 278 -12.90 26.01 -1.58
CA VAL A 278 -13.22 26.14 -3.01
C VAL A 278 -14.64 25.65 -3.32
N ALA A 279 -15.02 24.46 -2.82
CA ALA A 279 -16.35 23.91 -3.03
C ALA A 279 -17.47 24.78 -2.43
N ASP A 280 -17.24 25.38 -1.25
CA ASP A 280 -18.22 26.29 -0.63
C ASP A 280 -18.28 27.66 -1.31
N ILE A 281 -17.19 28.15 -1.90
CA ILE A 281 -17.19 29.37 -2.72
C ILE A 281 -17.97 29.14 -4.03
N TYR A 282 -17.75 28.03 -4.74
CA TYR A 282 -18.50 27.75 -5.97
C TYR A 282 -20.00 27.50 -5.72
N LYS A 283 -20.40 26.96 -4.58
CA LYS A 283 -21.83 26.93 -4.18
C LYS A 283 -22.44 28.32 -4.06
N LYS A 284 -21.71 29.32 -3.54
CA LYS A 284 -22.17 30.72 -3.49
C LYS A 284 -22.36 31.28 -4.90
N ILE A 285 -21.39 31.06 -5.81
CA ILE A 285 -21.52 31.47 -7.22
C ILE A 285 -22.76 30.84 -7.85
N LEU A 286 -22.98 29.53 -7.69
CA LEU A 286 -24.14 28.82 -8.23
C LEU A 286 -25.48 29.19 -7.57
N SER A 287 -25.48 29.89 -6.43
CA SER A 287 -26.69 30.49 -5.85
C SER A 287 -27.10 31.81 -6.52
N ILE A 288 -26.17 32.45 -7.22
CA ILE A 288 -26.40 33.67 -8.02
C ILE A 288 -26.60 33.30 -9.50
N GLU A 289 -25.75 32.40 -10.03
CA GLU A 289 -25.75 31.92 -11.42
C GLU A 289 -25.89 30.39 -11.49
N PRO A 290 -27.09 29.81 -11.31
CA PRO A 290 -27.28 28.34 -11.29
C PRO A 290 -26.87 27.59 -12.56
N ALA A 291 -26.73 28.32 -13.68
CA ALA A 291 -26.35 27.78 -14.99
C ALA A 291 -24.88 28.06 -15.37
N ASN A 292 -24.02 28.50 -14.43
CA ASN A 292 -22.60 28.73 -14.72
C ASN A 292 -21.85 27.39 -14.81
N SER A 293 -21.62 26.91 -16.04
CA SER A 293 -20.91 25.64 -16.31
C SER A 293 -19.48 25.64 -15.78
N TYR A 294 -18.76 26.76 -15.83
CA TYR A 294 -17.40 26.84 -15.30
C TYR A 294 -17.36 26.71 -13.76
N ALA A 295 -18.35 27.25 -13.06
CA ALA A 295 -18.50 27.04 -11.62
C ALA A 295 -18.93 25.59 -11.27
N LEU A 296 -19.81 24.97 -12.06
CA LEU A 296 -20.16 23.55 -11.92
C LEU A 296 -18.96 22.62 -12.16
N TYR A 297 -18.17 22.89 -13.19
CA TYR A 297 -16.92 22.19 -13.50
C TYR A 297 -15.93 22.24 -12.32
N ASN A 298 -15.60 23.44 -11.84
CA ASN A 298 -14.62 23.61 -10.77
C ASN A 298 -15.13 23.11 -9.41
N LEU A 299 -16.44 23.15 -9.16
CA LEU A 299 -17.06 22.47 -8.01
C LEU A 299 -16.90 20.94 -8.13
N GLY A 300 -17.03 20.38 -9.33
CA GLY A 300 -16.77 18.97 -9.62
C GLY A 300 -15.34 18.55 -9.34
N VAL A 301 -14.36 19.36 -9.78
CA VAL A 301 -12.95 19.17 -9.45
C VAL A 301 -12.73 19.22 -7.93
N ALA A 302 -13.28 20.23 -7.25
CA ALA A 302 -13.15 20.37 -5.79
C ALA A 302 -13.77 19.19 -5.02
N TYR A 303 -14.85 18.58 -5.53
CA TYR A 303 -15.42 17.36 -4.97
C TYR A 303 -14.58 16.11 -5.30
N TYR A 304 -14.00 15.99 -6.49
CA TYR A 304 -13.10 14.90 -6.85
C TYR A 304 -11.84 14.86 -5.97
N GLU A 305 -11.21 16.02 -5.74
CA GLU A 305 -10.02 16.19 -4.87
C GLU A 305 -10.35 16.02 -3.37
N THR A 306 -11.62 16.14 -2.97
CA THR A 306 -12.10 15.80 -1.62
C THR A 306 -12.72 14.41 -1.51
N ASP A 307 -12.50 13.55 -2.52
CA ASP A 307 -12.97 12.16 -2.64
C ASP A 307 -14.50 11.97 -2.63
N ARG A 308 -15.25 13.04 -2.86
CA ARG A 308 -16.73 13.07 -2.92
C ARG A 308 -17.23 12.75 -4.33
N LEU A 309 -17.00 11.51 -4.77
CA LEU A 309 -17.19 11.12 -6.17
C LEU A 309 -18.64 11.25 -6.66
N ASP A 310 -19.63 10.92 -5.84
CA ASP A 310 -21.05 11.07 -6.20
C ASP A 310 -21.46 12.56 -6.34
N ASP A 311 -21.01 13.43 -5.44
CA ASP A 311 -21.25 14.88 -5.55
C ASP A 311 -20.55 15.47 -6.80
N ALA A 312 -19.33 15.01 -7.10
CA ALA A 312 -18.57 15.40 -8.29
C ALA A 312 -19.30 14.99 -9.57
N LEU A 313 -19.79 13.74 -9.61
CA LEU A 313 -20.55 13.18 -10.73
C LEU A 313 -21.79 14.01 -11.06
N ASP A 314 -22.56 14.41 -10.05
CA ASP A 314 -23.82 15.14 -10.19
C ASP A 314 -23.67 16.59 -10.64
N VAL A 315 -22.54 17.25 -10.35
CA VAL A 315 -22.25 18.62 -10.83
C VAL A 315 -21.53 18.61 -12.18
N LEU A 316 -20.65 17.64 -12.45
CA LEU A 316 -19.98 17.51 -13.75
C LEU A 316 -20.96 17.13 -14.87
N LYS A 317 -21.97 16.29 -14.60
CA LYS A 317 -23.08 16.05 -15.54
C LYS A 317 -23.77 17.36 -15.94
N LYS A 318 -24.18 18.17 -14.96
CA LYS A 318 -24.83 19.47 -15.21
C LYS A 318 -23.92 20.43 -15.98
N SER A 319 -22.62 20.42 -15.69
CA SER A 319 -21.62 21.18 -16.46
C SER A 319 -21.58 20.77 -17.93
N VAL A 320 -21.58 19.47 -18.22
CA VAL A 320 -21.56 18.90 -19.58
C VAL A 320 -22.92 19.03 -20.28
N GLU A 321 -24.04 19.01 -19.56
CA GLU A 321 -25.38 19.30 -20.09
C GLU A 321 -25.48 20.76 -20.57
N ILE A 322 -24.93 21.71 -19.81
CA ILE A 322 -24.93 23.14 -20.14
C ILE A 322 -23.89 23.47 -21.23
N ASN A 323 -22.70 22.85 -21.19
CA ASN A 323 -21.68 22.99 -22.22
C ASN A 323 -21.20 21.63 -22.75
N PRO A 324 -21.92 21.00 -23.70
CA PRO A 324 -21.57 19.68 -24.24
C PRO A 324 -20.24 19.59 -24.98
N LYS A 325 -19.61 20.75 -25.27
CA LYS A 325 -18.32 20.88 -25.95
C LYS A 325 -17.14 21.10 -24.98
N ASP A 326 -17.38 21.15 -23.68
CA ASP A 326 -16.29 21.30 -22.69
C ASP A 326 -15.51 19.99 -22.54
N ILE A 327 -14.36 19.93 -23.22
CA ILE A 327 -13.45 18.79 -23.19
C ILE A 327 -12.90 18.56 -21.77
N MET A 328 -12.69 19.62 -20.98
CA MET A 328 -12.16 19.47 -19.61
C MET A 328 -13.23 18.92 -18.66
N ALA A 329 -14.48 19.38 -18.78
CA ALA A 329 -15.59 18.85 -18.00
C ALA A 329 -15.88 17.38 -18.33
N ARG A 330 -15.84 17.00 -19.63
CA ARG A 330 -15.92 15.59 -20.04
C ARG A 330 -14.75 14.74 -19.54
N LEU A 331 -13.53 15.28 -19.59
CA LEU A 331 -12.34 14.58 -19.09
C LEU A 331 -12.42 14.32 -17.57
N GLN A 332 -12.85 15.30 -16.79
CA GLN A 332 -13.06 15.09 -15.35
C GLN A 332 -14.23 14.13 -15.08
N LEU A 333 -15.32 14.20 -15.86
CA LEU A 333 -16.44 13.26 -15.75
C LEU A 333 -16.00 11.81 -16.05
N ALA A 334 -15.21 11.59 -17.11
CA ALA A 334 -14.62 10.29 -17.42
C ALA A 334 -13.68 9.78 -16.31
N THR A 335 -12.89 10.68 -15.72
CA THR A 335 -11.95 10.36 -14.63
C THR A 335 -12.68 10.04 -13.32
N VAL A 336 -13.81 10.69 -13.03
CA VAL A 336 -14.73 10.30 -11.94
C VAL A 336 -15.30 8.91 -12.19
N TYR A 337 -15.83 8.62 -13.38
CA TYR A 337 -16.35 7.28 -13.71
C TYR A 337 -15.27 6.19 -13.58
N ASP A 338 -14.05 6.42 -14.07
CA ASP A 338 -12.92 5.50 -13.98
C ASP A 338 -12.50 5.24 -12.52
N LYS A 339 -12.40 6.30 -11.69
CA LYS A 339 -12.14 6.18 -10.25
C LYS A 339 -13.27 5.47 -9.49
N MET A 340 -14.52 5.56 -9.96
CA MET A 340 -15.66 4.77 -9.47
C MET A 340 -15.73 3.34 -10.06
N ALA A 341 -14.76 2.92 -10.88
CA ALA A 341 -14.74 1.65 -11.62
C ALA A 341 -15.95 1.43 -12.56
N ARG A 342 -16.61 2.52 -13.00
CA ARG A 342 -17.73 2.53 -13.95
C ARG A 342 -17.21 2.55 -15.38
N GLN A 343 -16.71 1.39 -15.81
CA GLN A 343 -15.87 1.25 -17.00
C GLN A 343 -16.57 1.62 -18.31
N GLU A 344 -17.87 1.29 -18.46
CA GLU A 344 -18.62 1.56 -19.69
C GLU A 344 -18.84 3.07 -19.88
N GLU A 345 -19.23 3.77 -18.82
CA GLU A 345 -19.44 5.22 -18.83
C GLU A 345 -18.12 6.01 -18.91
N ALA A 346 -17.04 5.49 -18.29
CA ALA A 346 -15.70 6.03 -18.45
C ALA A 346 -15.22 5.93 -19.91
N ILE A 347 -15.39 4.77 -20.55
CA ILE A 347 -15.05 4.58 -21.97
C ILE A 347 -15.85 5.56 -22.85
N ALA A 348 -17.15 5.69 -22.66
CA ALA A 348 -17.99 6.57 -23.46
C ALA A 348 -17.58 8.06 -23.39
N GLU A 349 -17.26 8.59 -22.20
CA GLU A 349 -16.79 9.97 -22.07
C GLU A 349 -15.33 10.14 -22.52
N TYR A 350 -14.45 9.14 -22.30
CA TYR A 350 -13.10 9.17 -22.87
C TYR A 350 -13.10 9.09 -24.41
N GLU A 351 -14.07 8.42 -25.06
CA GLU A 351 -14.25 8.48 -26.52
C GLU A 351 -14.62 9.88 -27.00
N MET A 352 -15.55 10.55 -26.31
CA MET A 352 -15.95 11.94 -26.63
C MET A 352 -14.78 12.92 -26.49
N VAL A 353 -13.89 12.71 -25.51
CA VAL A 353 -12.64 13.48 -25.36
C VAL A 353 -11.63 13.11 -26.45
N ALA A 354 -11.41 11.82 -26.71
CA ALA A 354 -10.44 11.32 -27.68
C ALA A 354 -10.74 11.74 -29.13
N ALA A 355 -12.03 11.90 -29.46
CA ALA A 355 -12.51 12.38 -30.75
C ALA A 355 -12.25 13.88 -31.02
N SER A 356 -11.77 14.64 -30.02
CA SER A 356 -11.33 16.02 -30.22
C SER A 356 -10.01 16.08 -31.00
N GLU A 357 -9.89 16.98 -31.98
CA GLU A 357 -8.63 17.29 -32.69
C GLU A 357 -7.60 18.08 -31.83
N SER A 358 -7.75 18.10 -30.51
CA SER A 358 -6.87 18.86 -29.61
C SER A 358 -5.56 18.13 -29.31
N ASP A 359 -4.43 18.80 -29.57
CA ASP A 359 -3.06 18.34 -29.22
C ASP A 359 -2.69 18.48 -27.73
N ARG A 360 -3.67 18.80 -26.86
CA ARG A 360 -3.49 18.87 -25.40
C ARG A 360 -2.98 17.56 -24.82
N GLU A 361 -2.06 17.63 -23.86
CA GLU A 361 -1.46 16.45 -23.24
C GLU A 361 -2.50 15.64 -22.47
N GLU A 362 -3.45 16.32 -21.84
CA GLU A 362 -4.60 15.75 -21.14
C GLU A 362 -5.47 14.88 -22.08
N VAL A 363 -5.57 15.25 -23.37
CA VAL A 363 -6.32 14.50 -24.40
C VAL A 363 -5.50 13.30 -24.92
N LYS A 364 -4.17 13.38 -24.93
CA LYS A 364 -3.30 12.23 -25.23
C LYS A 364 -3.37 11.20 -24.11
N ASN A 365 -3.31 11.64 -22.85
CA ASN A 365 -3.47 10.80 -21.67
C ASN A 365 -4.84 10.12 -21.66
N ALA A 366 -5.90 10.84 -22.03
CA ALA A 366 -7.24 10.26 -22.22
C ALA A 366 -7.27 9.16 -23.30
N ARG A 367 -6.61 9.36 -24.44
CA ARG A 367 -6.48 8.35 -25.52
C ARG A 367 -5.72 7.11 -25.06
N GLU A 368 -4.62 7.27 -24.30
CA GLU A 368 -3.90 6.14 -23.74
C GLU A 368 -4.76 5.37 -22.72
N ARG A 369 -5.43 6.09 -21.81
CA ARG A 369 -6.32 5.48 -20.80
C ARG A 369 -7.49 4.74 -21.45
N LEU A 370 -8.09 5.30 -22.49
CA LEU A 370 -9.13 4.66 -23.30
C LEU A 370 -8.66 3.33 -23.92
N ASN A 371 -7.46 3.30 -24.51
CA ASN A 371 -6.89 2.08 -25.09
C ASN A 371 -6.65 0.99 -24.03
N ILE A 372 -6.26 1.36 -22.81
CA ILE A 372 -6.11 0.43 -21.69
C ILE A 372 -7.48 -0.12 -21.25
N LEU A 373 -8.50 0.74 -21.11
CA LEU A 373 -9.84 0.35 -20.69
C LEU A 373 -10.53 -0.56 -21.74
N LYS A 374 -10.39 -0.27 -23.04
CA LYS A 374 -10.93 -1.12 -24.11
C LYS A 374 -10.32 -2.51 -24.12
N ARG A 375 -8.99 -2.63 -24.08
CA ARG A 375 -8.30 -3.94 -23.99
C ARG A 375 -8.72 -4.74 -22.76
N TYR A 376 -8.96 -4.06 -21.63
CA TYR A 376 -9.46 -4.72 -20.42
C TYR A 376 -10.89 -5.25 -20.60
N ALA A 377 -11.77 -4.53 -21.31
CA ALA A 377 -13.12 -4.98 -21.63
C ALA A 377 -13.11 -6.19 -22.59
N GLU A 378 -12.33 -6.12 -23.68
CA GLU A 378 -12.18 -7.19 -24.68
C GLU A 378 -11.72 -8.52 -24.03
N VAL A 379 -10.67 -8.47 -23.20
CA VAL A 379 -10.16 -9.66 -22.48
C VAL A 379 -11.17 -10.21 -21.48
N LYS A 380 -11.97 -9.35 -20.84
CA LYS A 380 -13.01 -9.73 -19.86
C LYS A 380 -14.19 -10.42 -20.55
N GLU A 381 -14.58 -9.97 -21.74
CA GLU A 381 -15.65 -10.59 -22.55
C GLU A 381 -15.21 -11.97 -23.09
N GLY A 382 -14.00 -12.08 -23.66
CA GLY A 382 -13.45 -13.35 -24.14
C GLY A 382 -13.34 -14.41 -23.04
N ALA A 383 -12.87 -14.02 -21.84
CA ALA A 383 -12.83 -14.91 -20.68
C ALA A 383 -14.23 -15.41 -20.24
N GLY A 384 -15.25 -14.55 -20.34
CA GLY A 384 -16.64 -14.92 -20.07
C GLY A 384 -17.18 -15.96 -21.05
N ARG A 385 -16.93 -15.78 -22.35
CA ARG A 385 -17.32 -16.75 -23.40
C ARG A 385 -16.69 -18.12 -23.16
N ILE A 386 -15.40 -18.18 -22.80
CA ILE A 386 -14.68 -19.44 -22.54
C ILE A 386 -15.25 -20.16 -21.32
N GLN A 387 -15.56 -19.45 -20.23
CA GLN A 387 -16.18 -20.06 -19.05
C GLN A 387 -17.56 -20.68 -19.39
N LEU A 388 -18.37 -20.04 -20.23
CA LEU A 388 -19.64 -20.60 -20.71
C LEU A 388 -19.46 -21.88 -21.55
N LEU A 389 -18.44 -21.94 -22.43
CA LEU A 389 -18.12 -23.15 -23.20
C LEU A 389 -17.62 -24.30 -22.30
N ILE A 390 -16.82 -23.98 -21.27
CA ILE A 390 -16.39 -24.95 -20.25
C ILE A 390 -17.61 -25.51 -19.49
N GLU A 391 -18.61 -24.68 -19.19
CA GLU A 391 -19.83 -25.10 -18.49
C GLU A 391 -20.77 -25.92 -19.39
N GLY A 392 -20.99 -25.49 -20.63
CA GLY A 392 -21.81 -26.20 -21.63
C GLY A 392 -21.25 -27.57 -22.04
N GLY A 393 -19.93 -27.74 -22.00
CA GLY A 393 -19.25 -29.01 -22.24
C GLY A 393 -18.48 -29.10 -23.57
N ASP A 394 -18.44 -28.02 -24.36
CA ASP A 394 -17.73 -27.93 -25.63
C ASP A 394 -16.23 -27.67 -25.43
N VAL A 395 -15.56 -28.64 -24.77
CA VAL A 395 -14.19 -28.53 -24.26
C VAL A 395 -13.15 -28.25 -25.38
N GLU A 396 -13.39 -28.69 -26.62
CA GLU A 396 -12.49 -28.42 -27.75
C GLU A 396 -12.63 -26.98 -28.30
N GLU A 397 -13.84 -26.40 -28.29
CA GLU A 397 -14.02 -25.01 -28.72
C GLU A 397 -13.57 -24.04 -27.61
N ALA A 398 -13.78 -24.41 -26.34
CA ALA A 398 -13.17 -23.71 -25.19
C ALA A 398 -11.63 -23.73 -25.25
N LEU A 399 -11.03 -24.86 -25.65
CA LEU A 399 -9.58 -24.99 -25.81
C LEU A 399 -9.06 -24.10 -26.94
N LYS A 400 -9.69 -24.15 -28.12
CA LYS A 400 -9.31 -23.30 -29.26
C LYS A 400 -9.38 -21.81 -28.92
N GLU A 401 -10.43 -21.38 -28.22
CA GLU A 401 -10.63 -19.97 -27.87
C GLU A 401 -9.65 -19.49 -26.78
N VAL A 402 -9.30 -20.34 -25.81
CA VAL A 402 -8.24 -20.00 -24.84
C VAL A 402 -6.84 -20.03 -25.47
N GLU A 403 -6.60 -20.88 -26.46
CA GLU A 403 -5.37 -20.88 -27.26
C GLU A 403 -5.25 -19.59 -28.09
N ASN A 404 -6.34 -19.10 -28.69
CA ASN A 404 -6.37 -17.80 -29.38
C ASN A 404 -5.93 -16.66 -28.44
N LEU A 405 -6.55 -16.53 -27.25
CA LEU A 405 -6.18 -15.51 -26.26
C LEU A 405 -4.71 -15.62 -25.80
N LEU A 406 -4.13 -16.82 -25.79
CA LEU A 406 -2.73 -17.05 -25.42
C LEU A 406 -1.74 -16.82 -26.57
N MET A 407 -2.20 -16.81 -27.83
CA MET A 407 -1.40 -16.31 -28.96
C MET A 407 -1.33 -14.78 -28.98
N GLU A 408 -2.39 -14.10 -28.52
CA GLU A 408 -2.42 -12.64 -28.39
C GLU A 408 -1.69 -12.14 -27.13
N ASP A 409 -1.88 -12.80 -25.98
CA ASP A 409 -1.16 -12.52 -24.74
C ASP A 409 -0.85 -13.80 -23.93
N ASP A 410 0.35 -14.36 -24.12
CA ASP A 410 0.87 -15.47 -23.30
C ASP A 410 1.10 -15.08 -21.82
N ARG A 411 1.00 -13.79 -21.47
CA ARG A 411 0.98 -13.29 -20.09
C ARG A 411 -0.45 -13.05 -19.55
N ASN A 412 -1.48 -13.58 -20.22
CA ASN A 412 -2.83 -13.57 -19.69
C ASN A 412 -2.99 -14.68 -18.61
N ALA A 413 -2.79 -14.31 -17.34
CA ALA A 413 -2.93 -15.23 -16.21
C ALA A 413 -4.35 -15.83 -16.08
N GLY A 414 -5.39 -15.12 -16.54
CA GLY A 414 -6.76 -15.63 -16.57
C GLY A 414 -6.96 -16.72 -17.61
N ALA A 415 -6.38 -16.55 -18.80
CA ALA A 415 -6.39 -17.57 -19.84
C ALA A 415 -5.63 -18.84 -19.41
N HIS A 416 -4.47 -18.71 -18.74
CA HIS A 416 -3.76 -19.88 -18.17
C HIS A 416 -4.56 -20.60 -17.08
N LEU A 417 -5.37 -19.90 -16.29
CA LEU A 417 -6.31 -20.51 -15.32
C LEU A 417 -7.45 -21.26 -16.03
N LEU A 418 -8.07 -20.66 -17.06
CA LEU A 418 -9.12 -21.32 -17.85
C LEU A 418 -8.58 -22.55 -18.59
N LEU A 419 -7.38 -22.46 -19.16
CA LEU A 419 -6.66 -23.58 -19.77
C LEU A 419 -6.42 -24.74 -18.76
N GLY A 420 -6.07 -24.43 -17.52
CA GLY A 420 -5.95 -25.43 -16.45
C GLY A 420 -7.27 -26.14 -16.14
N ARG A 421 -8.40 -25.41 -16.16
CA ARG A 421 -9.75 -26.00 -16.00
C ARG A 421 -10.14 -26.90 -17.18
N ILE A 422 -9.84 -26.46 -18.41
CA ILE A 422 -10.05 -27.22 -19.65
C ILE A 422 -9.26 -28.53 -19.62
N GLN A 423 -7.96 -28.48 -19.29
CA GLN A 423 -7.09 -29.65 -19.20
C GLN A 423 -7.59 -30.66 -18.14
N LEU A 424 -8.06 -30.19 -16.97
CA LEU A 424 -8.66 -31.07 -15.97
C LEU A 424 -9.93 -31.76 -16.48
N LYS A 425 -10.80 -31.06 -17.24
CA LYS A 425 -11.97 -31.70 -17.89
C LYS A 425 -11.58 -32.72 -18.96
N LYS A 426 -10.39 -32.62 -19.58
CA LYS A 426 -9.82 -33.65 -20.46
C LYS A 426 -9.10 -34.79 -19.71
N GLY A 427 -9.00 -34.72 -18.37
CA GLY A 427 -8.29 -35.69 -17.53
C GLY A 427 -6.78 -35.48 -17.39
N ASP A 428 -6.23 -34.42 -17.99
CA ASP A 428 -4.79 -34.11 -18.01
C ASP A 428 -4.34 -33.37 -16.72
N THR A 429 -4.47 -34.01 -15.56
CA THR A 429 -4.18 -33.42 -14.24
C THR A 429 -2.78 -32.79 -14.12
N ASP A 430 -1.76 -33.40 -14.72
CA ASP A 430 -0.39 -32.88 -14.67
C ASP A 430 -0.19 -31.64 -15.57
N LYS A 431 -0.89 -31.56 -16.72
CA LYS A 431 -0.90 -30.35 -17.56
C LYS A 431 -1.61 -29.22 -16.83
N ALA A 432 -2.74 -29.52 -16.19
CA ALA A 432 -3.49 -28.56 -15.37
C ALA A 432 -2.61 -27.94 -14.28
N PHE A 433 -1.83 -28.74 -13.56
CA PHE A 433 -0.82 -28.23 -12.62
C PHE A 433 0.23 -27.33 -13.29
N GLY A 434 0.64 -27.63 -14.53
CA GLY A 434 1.55 -26.80 -15.33
C GLY A 434 0.98 -25.44 -15.68
N SER A 435 -0.21 -25.39 -16.30
CA SER A 435 -0.89 -24.13 -16.67
C SER A 435 -1.25 -23.28 -15.44
N ILE A 436 -1.66 -23.90 -14.32
CA ILE A 436 -1.94 -23.18 -13.07
C ILE A 436 -0.66 -22.61 -12.43
N LYS A 437 0.46 -23.34 -12.46
CA LYS A 437 1.77 -22.79 -12.07
C LYS A 437 2.19 -21.63 -12.97
N LYS A 438 1.90 -21.68 -14.28
CA LYS A 438 2.15 -20.55 -15.18
C LYS A 438 1.28 -19.33 -14.84
N ALA A 439 -0.02 -19.51 -14.62
CA ALA A 439 -0.94 -18.46 -14.16
C ALA A 439 -0.43 -17.77 -12.88
N LEU A 440 -0.03 -18.55 -11.87
CA LEU A 440 0.51 -18.03 -10.60
C LEU A 440 1.90 -17.40 -10.73
N SER A 441 2.72 -17.82 -11.71
CA SER A 441 4.02 -17.18 -11.99
C SER A 441 3.89 -15.80 -12.63
N ILE A 442 2.77 -15.56 -13.33
CA ILE A 442 2.43 -14.28 -13.93
C ILE A 442 1.72 -13.38 -12.91
N LYS A 443 0.72 -13.91 -12.21
CA LYS A 443 -0.09 -13.18 -11.23
C LYS A 443 -0.09 -13.90 -9.86
N PRO A 444 0.83 -13.55 -8.94
CA PRO A 444 0.98 -14.20 -7.63
C PRO A 444 -0.16 -13.96 -6.61
N ASP A 445 -1.14 -13.11 -6.94
CA ASP A 445 -2.34 -12.80 -6.15
C ASP A 445 -3.64 -13.36 -6.77
N LEU A 446 -3.55 -14.25 -7.77
CA LEU A 446 -4.71 -14.87 -8.42
C LEU A 446 -5.32 -15.98 -7.53
N TRP A 447 -6.19 -15.60 -6.59
CA TRP A 447 -6.75 -16.53 -5.59
C TRP A 447 -7.53 -17.71 -6.17
N ASP A 448 -8.26 -17.53 -7.27
CA ASP A 448 -8.94 -18.63 -7.98
C ASP A 448 -7.97 -19.74 -8.44
N ALA A 449 -6.76 -19.35 -8.87
CA ALA A 449 -5.74 -20.30 -9.31
C ALA A 449 -5.10 -21.03 -8.11
N PHE A 450 -5.00 -20.39 -6.94
CA PHE A 450 -4.67 -21.10 -5.70
C PHE A 450 -5.77 -22.07 -5.29
N ILE A 451 -7.05 -21.65 -5.25
CA ILE A 451 -8.16 -22.52 -4.87
C ILE A 451 -8.21 -23.76 -5.77
N PHE A 452 -8.12 -23.57 -7.09
CA PHE A 452 -8.10 -24.68 -8.04
C PHE A 452 -6.85 -25.56 -7.89
N MET A 453 -5.69 -25.01 -7.52
CA MET A 453 -4.50 -25.80 -7.17
C MET A 453 -4.73 -26.65 -5.91
N GLY A 454 -5.48 -26.17 -4.92
CA GLY A 454 -5.90 -26.94 -3.74
C GLY A 454 -6.81 -28.10 -4.13
N GLN A 455 -7.78 -27.86 -5.00
CA GLN A 455 -8.69 -28.89 -5.54
C GLN A 455 -7.94 -29.97 -6.35
N LEU A 456 -6.92 -29.58 -7.11
CA LEU A 456 -6.02 -30.53 -7.79
C LEU A 456 -5.21 -31.40 -6.79
N TYR A 457 -4.85 -30.87 -5.61
CA TYR A 457 -4.22 -31.67 -4.55
C TYR A 457 -5.23 -32.60 -3.83
N GLU A 458 -6.48 -32.16 -3.61
CA GLU A 458 -7.55 -33.03 -3.10
C GLU A 458 -7.79 -34.25 -4.00
N LEU A 459 -7.87 -34.05 -5.32
CA LEU A 459 -8.02 -35.13 -6.30
C LEU A 459 -6.83 -36.10 -6.31
N GLN A 460 -5.66 -35.70 -5.80
CA GLN A 460 -4.49 -36.57 -5.59
C GLN A 460 -4.41 -37.15 -4.16
N GLY A 461 -5.38 -36.91 -3.29
CA GLY A 461 -5.38 -37.32 -1.88
C GLY A 461 -4.38 -36.56 -0.99
N LYS A 462 -3.83 -35.45 -1.48
CA LYS A 462 -2.76 -34.65 -0.85
C LYS A 462 -3.34 -33.56 0.04
N TYR A 463 -4.05 -33.98 1.09
CA TYR A 463 -4.85 -33.07 1.92
C TYR A 463 -4.01 -32.04 2.70
N ASN A 464 -2.75 -32.33 3.03
CA ASN A 464 -1.87 -31.35 3.70
C ASN A 464 -1.48 -30.23 2.73
N GLU A 465 -1.08 -30.59 1.51
CA GLU A 465 -0.72 -29.65 0.44
C GLU A 465 -1.92 -28.81 -0.02
N ALA A 466 -3.12 -29.41 -0.09
CA ALA A 466 -4.37 -28.69 -0.29
C ALA A 466 -4.64 -27.69 0.87
N ALA A 467 -4.47 -28.13 2.12
CA ALA A 467 -4.68 -27.28 3.30
C ALA A 467 -3.71 -26.10 3.36
N ASP A 468 -2.44 -26.27 2.99
CA ASP A 468 -1.47 -25.16 2.92
C ASP A 468 -1.82 -24.15 1.84
N VAL A 469 -2.30 -24.62 0.68
CA VAL A 469 -2.78 -23.76 -0.39
C VAL A 469 -4.02 -22.97 0.03
N TYR A 470 -5.01 -23.59 0.68
CA TYR A 470 -6.17 -22.87 1.20
C TYR A 470 -5.80 -21.91 2.34
N ARG A 471 -4.90 -22.30 3.26
CA ARG A 471 -4.36 -21.42 4.31
C ARG A 471 -3.66 -20.19 3.73
N ALA A 472 -2.99 -20.31 2.58
CA ALA A 472 -2.36 -19.17 1.90
C ALA A 472 -3.40 -18.18 1.35
N VAL A 473 -4.58 -18.64 0.91
CA VAL A 473 -5.70 -17.79 0.47
C VAL A 473 -6.42 -17.17 1.68
N THR A 474 -6.82 -17.97 2.67
CA THR A 474 -7.59 -17.47 3.83
C THR A 474 -6.81 -16.48 4.69
N SER A 475 -5.49 -16.60 4.79
CA SER A 475 -4.65 -15.65 5.53
C SER A 475 -4.44 -14.31 4.80
N LYS A 476 -4.40 -14.30 3.47
CA LYS A 476 -4.14 -13.09 2.67
C LYS A 476 -5.41 -12.38 2.18
N ALA A 477 -6.50 -13.12 1.97
CA ALA A 477 -7.76 -12.63 1.43
C ALA A 477 -9.01 -12.96 2.30
N PRO A 478 -8.96 -12.91 3.65
CA PRO A 478 -10.00 -13.48 4.53
C PRO A 478 -11.43 -12.93 4.36
N LYS A 479 -11.58 -11.76 3.73
CA LYS A 479 -12.88 -11.10 3.51
C LYS A 479 -13.38 -11.16 2.06
N THR A 480 -12.63 -11.76 1.14
CA THR A 480 -13.11 -11.93 -0.25
C THR A 480 -13.95 -13.20 -0.37
N LYS A 481 -14.73 -13.31 -1.45
CA LYS A 481 -15.54 -14.50 -1.76
C LYS A 481 -14.65 -15.74 -1.88
N GLU A 482 -13.45 -15.58 -2.44
CA GLU A 482 -12.42 -16.61 -2.62
C GLU A 482 -11.85 -17.03 -1.27
N GLY A 483 -11.59 -16.09 -0.36
CA GLY A 483 -11.22 -16.37 1.03
C GLY A 483 -12.27 -17.17 1.78
N MET A 484 -13.56 -16.89 1.57
CA MET A 484 -14.65 -17.66 2.18
C MET A 484 -14.74 -19.08 1.60
N ILE A 485 -14.65 -19.23 0.27
CA ILE A 485 -14.61 -20.54 -0.40
C ILE A 485 -13.43 -21.38 0.10
N ALA A 486 -12.23 -20.80 0.18
CA ALA A 486 -11.04 -21.47 0.70
C ALA A 486 -11.19 -21.87 2.18
N ALA A 487 -11.90 -21.07 2.99
CA ALA A 487 -12.17 -21.40 4.39
C ALA A 487 -13.16 -22.57 4.56
N ASP A 488 -14.14 -22.71 3.67
CA ASP A 488 -15.07 -23.85 3.70
C ASP A 488 -14.45 -25.13 3.10
N LEU A 489 -13.66 -25.03 2.02
CA LEU A 489 -12.89 -26.15 1.49
C LEU A 489 -11.89 -26.70 2.53
N LEU A 490 -11.22 -25.81 3.27
CA LEU A 490 -10.32 -26.18 4.37
C LEU A 490 -11.05 -26.94 5.51
N LYS A 491 -12.34 -26.68 5.75
CA LYS A 491 -13.15 -27.47 6.70
C LYS A 491 -13.47 -28.85 6.14
N SER A 492 -13.89 -28.96 4.88
CA SER A 492 -14.26 -30.26 4.29
C SER A 492 -13.08 -31.24 4.22
N ILE A 493 -11.85 -30.77 4.03
CA ILE A 493 -10.65 -31.63 4.05
C ILE A 493 -10.07 -31.90 5.44
N SER A 494 -10.58 -31.25 6.51
CA SER A 494 -9.98 -31.34 7.84
C SER A 494 -10.03 -32.77 8.41
N ILE A 495 -11.16 -33.47 8.32
CA ILE A 495 -11.31 -34.85 8.78
C ILE A 495 -10.35 -35.82 8.07
N PRO A 496 -10.30 -35.91 6.71
CA PRO A 496 -9.33 -36.78 6.04
C PRO A 496 -7.87 -36.36 6.28
N MET A 497 -7.57 -35.06 6.41
CA MET A 497 -6.24 -34.57 6.79
C MET A 497 -5.82 -35.11 8.17
N HIS A 498 -6.66 -34.99 9.21
CA HIS A 498 -6.33 -35.49 10.55
C HIS A 498 -6.22 -37.03 10.58
N PHE A 499 -7.02 -37.77 9.81
CA PHE A 499 -6.83 -39.24 9.68
C PHE A 499 -5.50 -39.60 9.01
N GLU A 500 -5.05 -38.82 8.02
CA GLU A 500 -3.77 -39.01 7.33
C GLU A 500 -2.60 -38.70 8.27
N GLN A 501 -2.68 -37.63 9.06
CA GLN A 501 -1.70 -37.28 10.08
C GLN A 501 -1.67 -38.31 11.23
N ALA A 502 -2.83 -38.75 11.73
CA ALA A 502 -2.92 -39.82 12.74
C ALA A 502 -2.25 -41.12 12.27
N ARG A 503 -2.39 -41.47 10.97
CA ARG A 503 -1.66 -42.58 10.36
C ARG A 503 -0.15 -42.32 10.33
N ARG A 504 0.30 -41.14 9.89
CA ARG A 504 1.74 -40.77 9.91
C ARG A 504 2.37 -40.77 11.31
N TYR A 505 1.59 -40.56 12.38
CA TYR A 505 2.04 -40.71 13.76
C TYR A 505 2.09 -42.20 14.17
N LEU A 506 1.04 -42.97 13.86
CA LEU A 506 1.02 -44.43 14.08
C LEU A 506 2.16 -45.17 13.38
N ASP A 507 2.49 -44.80 12.14
CA ASP A 507 3.59 -45.39 11.36
C ASP A 507 4.97 -45.10 11.98
N LYS A 508 5.07 -44.07 12.83
CA LYS A 508 6.27 -43.73 13.63
C LYS A 508 6.24 -44.33 15.04
N GLY A 509 5.15 -44.99 15.43
CA GLY A 509 4.92 -45.49 16.79
C GLY A 509 4.52 -44.41 17.82
N ASP A 510 4.20 -43.20 17.37
CA ASP A 510 3.79 -42.09 18.23
C ASP A 510 2.29 -42.16 18.55
N ILE A 511 1.96 -42.81 19.67
CA ILE A 511 0.59 -43.02 20.12
C ILE A 511 -0.04 -41.72 20.62
N ASP A 512 0.72 -40.85 21.28
CA ASP A 512 0.22 -39.58 21.82
C ASP A 512 -0.10 -38.58 20.70
N GLY A 513 0.78 -38.48 19.69
CA GLY A 513 0.54 -37.72 18.46
C GLY A 513 -0.68 -38.24 17.70
N ALA A 514 -0.82 -39.57 17.56
CA ALA A 514 -2.00 -40.16 16.93
C ALA A 514 -3.29 -39.92 17.72
N LEU A 515 -3.26 -40.02 19.07
CA LEU A 515 -4.40 -39.70 19.93
C LEU A 515 -4.83 -38.23 19.78
N LYS A 516 -3.87 -37.31 19.73
CA LYS A 516 -4.15 -35.88 19.50
C LYS A 516 -4.90 -35.65 18.19
N GLU A 517 -4.45 -36.24 17.09
CA GLU A 517 -5.10 -36.05 15.78
C GLU A 517 -6.45 -36.76 15.68
N ILE A 518 -6.63 -37.94 16.30
CA ILE A 518 -7.95 -38.59 16.40
C ILE A 518 -8.91 -37.78 17.28
N ASN A 519 -8.44 -37.20 18.38
CA ASN A 519 -9.26 -36.34 19.24
C ASN A 519 -9.69 -35.05 18.53
N ALA A 520 -8.84 -34.46 17.66
CA ALA A 520 -9.25 -33.34 16.80
C ALA A 520 -10.42 -33.71 15.86
N ILE A 521 -10.44 -34.94 15.33
CA ILE A 521 -11.59 -35.43 14.55
C ILE A 521 -12.85 -35.56 15.42
N LEU A 522 -12.70 -35.98 16.68
CA LEU A 522 -13.81 -36.09 17.63
C LEU A 522 -14.31 -34.72 18.14
N GLU A 523 -13.49 -33.68 18.12
CA GLU A 523 -13.96 -32.30 18.35
C GLU A 523 -14.81 -31.78 17.17
N ILE A 524 -14.45 -32.14 15.94
CA ILE A 524 -15.18 -31.77 14.71
C ILE A 524 -16.44 -32.64 14.51
N SER A 525 -16.36 -33.92 14.86
CA SER A 525 -17.38 -34.94 14.63
C SER A 525 -17.40 -35.97 15.77
N PRO A 526 -18.02 -35.63 16.93
CA PRO A 526 -17.99 -36.48 18.13
C PRO A 526 -18.58 -37.89 17.95
N ASP A 527 -19.47 -38.03 16.97
CA ASP A 527 -20.21 -39.25 16.67
C ASP A 527 -19.55 -40.13 15.60
N ASN A 528 -18.35 -39.76 15.11
CA ASN A 528 -17.68 -40.49 14.03
C ASN A 528 -17.21 -41.89 14.51
N PRO A 529 -17.79 -43.01 14.03
CA PRO A 529 -17.50 -44.35 14.57
C PRO A 529 -16.05 -44.78 14.29
N VAL A 530 -15.47 -44.37 13.16
CA VAL A 530 -14.09 -44.71 12.79
C VAL A 530 -13.07 -43.98 13.68
N ALA A 531 -13.34 -42.72 14.04
CA ALA A 531 -12.52 -41.98 14.99
C ALA A 531 -12.63 -42.57 16.41
N LEU A 532 -13.85 -42.88 16.88
CA LEU A 532 -14.08 -43.54 18.17
C LEU A 532 -13.38 -44.91 18.26
N PHE A 533 -13.45 -45.71 17.19
CA PHE A 533 -12.76 -47.00 17.08
C PHE A 533 -11.23 -46.85 17.12
N ASN A 534 -10.67 -45.90 16.35
CA ASN A 534 -9.23 -45.64 16.35
C ASN A 534 -8.73 -45.13 17.70
N ALA A 535 -9.49 -44.27 18.39
CA ALA A 535 -9.20 -43.85 19.76
C ALA A 535 -9.17 -45.06 20.71
N GLY A 536 -10.15 -45.96 20.60
CA GLY A 536 -10.20 -47.22 21.37
C GLY A 536 -8.97 -48.10 21.18
N ILE A 537 -8.49 -48.28 19.94
CA ILE A 537 -7.23 -49.00 19.65
C ILE A 537 -6.02 -48.27 20.25
N LEU A 538 -5.96 -46.95 20.13
CA LEU A 538 -4.83 -46.15 20.63
C LEU A 538 -4.72 -46.21 22.15
N TYR A 539 -5.84 -46.04 22.87
CA TYR A 539 -5.88 -46.21 24.33
C TYR A 539 -5.52 -47.65 24.76
N PHE A 540 -5.95 -48.67 24.02
CA PHE A 540 -5.54 -50.05 24.30
C PHE A 540 -4.02 -50.24 24.14
N ARG A 541 -3.42 -49.66 23.10
CA ARG A 541 -1.94 -49.66 22.90
C ARG A 541 -1.20 -48.84 23.96
N ALA A 542 -1.83 -47.81 24.53
CA ALA A 542 -1.33 -47.06 25.69
C ALA A 542 -1.51 -47.80 27.03
N ASN A 543 -2.08 -49.01 27.04
CA ASN A 543 -2.45 -49.78 28.24
C ASN A 543 -3.46 -49.05 29.14
N MET A 544 -4.34 -48.23 28.55
CA MET A 544 -5.43 -47.50 29.20
C MET A 544 -6.75 -48.24 28.93
N LEU A 545 -7.02 -49.29 29.73
CA LEU A 545 -8.05 -50.29 29.45
C LEU A 545 -9.48 -49.78 29.63
N ASP A 546 -9.73 -48.88 30.59
CA ASP A 546 -11.05 -48.28 30.84
C ASP A 546 -11.44 -47.29 29.73
N GLU A 547 -10.50 -46.44 29.31
CA GLU A 547 -10.68 -45.54 28.17
C GLU A 547 -10.87 -46.31 26.86
N ALA A 548 -10.09 -47.38 26.64
CA ALA A 548 -10.27 -48.26 25.49
C ALA A 548 -11.67 -48.91 25.48
N GLN A 549 -12.15 -49.43 26.62
CA GLN A 549 -13.52 -49.93 26.78
C GLN A 549 -14.55 -48.85 26.47
N SER A 550 -14.36 -47.62 26.98
CA SER A 550 -15.28 -46.50 26.80
C SER A 550 -15.40 -46.07 25.33
N TYR A 551 -14.29 -45.88 24.62
CA TYR A 551 -14.30 -45.46 23.23
C TYR A 551 -14.77 -46.56 22.26
N LEU A 552 -14.42 -47.84 22.51
CA LEU A 552 -14.93 -48.95 21.69
C LEU A 552 -16.43 -49.18 21.89
N LYS A 553 -16.96 -49.02 23.11
CA LYS A 553 -18.42 -49.05 23.37
C LYS A 553 -19.13 -47.94 22.61
N LYS A 554 -18.64 -46.70 22.66
CA LYS A 554 -19.18 -45.58 21.87
C LYS A 554 -19.14 -45.83 20.36
N ALA A 555 -18.07 -46.44 19.84
CA ALA A 555 -18.00 -46.80 18.43
C ALA A 555 -19.11 -47.80 18.04
N ILE A 556 -19.39 -48.79 18.89
CA ILE A 556 -20.46 -49.79 18.74
C ILE A 556 -21.86 -49.16 18.92
N GLU A 557 -22.02 -48.16 19.80
CA GLU A 557 -23.27 -47.42 19.96
C GLU A 557 -23.63 -46.58 18.72
N LYS A 558 -22.62 -46.13 17.94
CA LYS A 558 -22.83 -45.38 16.69
C LYS A 558 -22.91 -46.29 15.46
N ASP A 559 -22.18 -47.40 15.43
CA ASP A 559 -22.31 -48.46 14.43
C ASP A 559 -22.34 -49.86 15.09
N PRO A 560 -23.53 -50.40 15.39
CA PRO A 560 -23.69 -51.74 15.95
C PRO A 560 -23.28 -52.89 15.01
N ALA A 561 -22.95 -52.61 13.75
CA ALA A 561 -22.44 -53.59 12.78
C ALA A 561 -20.90 -53.54 12.66
N TYR A 562 -20.20 -52.72 13.44
CA TYR A 562 -18.76 -52.52 13.34
C TYR A 562 -17.98 -53.72 13.91
N VAL A 563 -17.84 -54.78 13.10
CA VAL A 563 -17.22 -56.08 13.45
C VAL A 563 -15.84 -55.91 14.08
N GLN A 564 -15.02 -54.99 13.56
CA GLN A 564 -13.68 -54.72 14.11
C GLN A 564 -13.74 -54.11 15.52
N ALA A 565 -14.71 -53.24 15.82
CA ALA A 565 -14.86 -52.64 17.16
C ALA A 565 -15.24 -53.69 18.20
N HIS A 566 -16.16 -54.60 17.88
CA HIS A 566 -16.49 -55.75 18.73
C HIS A 566 -15.28 -56.68 18.97
N LEU A 567 -14.49 -56.95 17.93
CA LEU A 567 -13.28 -57.78 18.06
C LEU A 567 -12.24 -57.13 18.98
N GLN A 568 -11.99 -55.82 18.84
CA GLN A 568 -11.07 -55.10 19.72
C GLN A 568 -11.61 -55.04 21.16
N LEU A 569 -12.91 -54.82 21.36
CA LEU A 569 -13.50 -54.78 22.71
C LEU A 569 -13.37 -56.13 23.43
N GLY A 570 -13.57 -57.25 22.71
CA GLY A 570 -13.31 -58.60 23.24
C GLY A 570 -11.84 -58.82 23.66
N LEU A 571 -10.88 -58.31 22.88
CA LEU A 571 -9.45 -58.35 23.20
C LEU A 571 -9.08 -57.46 24.40
N VAL A 572 -9.69 -56.28 24.53
CA VAL A 572 -9.51 -55.39 25.69
C VAL A 572 -10.05 -56.05 26.96
N TYR A 573 -11.26 -56.63 26.91
CA TYR A 573 -11.82 -57.37 28.05
C TYR A 573 -10.95 -58.58 28.45
N GLN A 574 -10.36 -59.30 27.50
CA GLN A 574 -9.44 -60.40 27.79
C GLN A 574 -8.17 -59.93 28.50
N ALA A 575 -7.64 -58.76 28.12
CA ALA A 575 -6.49 -58.14 28.80
C ALA A 575 -6.84 -57.60 30.20
N ASP A 576 -8.10 -57.18 30.40
CA ASP A 576 -8.67 -56.69 31.67
C ASP A 576 -9.23 -57.83 32.56
N LEU A 577 -8.95 -59.09 32.20
CA LEU A 577 -9.38 -60.32 32.90
C LEU A 577 -10.92 -60.49 33.03
N LYS A 578 -11.69 -59.72 32.25
CA LYS A 578 -13.15 -59.79 32.11
C LYS A 578 -13.55 -60.86 31.10
N PHE A 579 -13.31 -62.12 31.49
CA PHE A 579 -13.40 -63.26 30.58
C PHE A 579 -14.82 -63.54 30.06
N ASP A 580 -15.85 -63.32 30.88
CA ASP A 580 -17.25 -63.53 30.47
C ASP A 580 -17.70 -62.49 29.43
N GLU A 581 -17.42 -61.20 29.66
CA GLU A 581 -17.70 -60.14 28.69
C GLU A 581 -16.87 -60.29 27.41
N SER A 582 -15.63 -60.80 27.52
CA SER A 582 -14.78 -61.13 26.38
C SER A 582 -15.37 -62.27 25.52
N GLU A 583 -15.84 -63.37 26.14
CA GLU A 583 -16.54 -64.45 25.44
C GLU A 583 -17.81 -63.94 24.74
N GLU A 584 -18.57 -63.02 25.36
CA GLU A 584 -19.75 -62.40 24.76
C GLU A 584 -19.42 -61.62 23.47
N GLN A 585 -18.37 -60.78 23.49
CA GLN A 585 -17.99 -59.98 22.33
C GLN A 585 -17.41 -60.82 21.18
N PHE A 586 -16.59 -61.84 21.48
CA PHE A 586 -16.11 -62.75 20.43
C PHE A 586 -17.24 -63.58 19.81
N ARG A 587 -18.27 -63.95 20.58
CA ARG A 587 -19.49 -64.58 20.03
C ARG A 587 -20.27 -63.63 19.11
N LYS A 588 -20.35 -62.33 19.44
CA LYS A 588 -20.95 -61.31 18.56
C LYS A 588 -20.21 -61.18 17.23
N VAL A 589 -18.87 -61.14 17.25
CA VAL A 589 -18.03 -61.16 16.03
C VAL A 589 -18.41 -62.34 15.13
N LEU A 590 -18.57 -63.54 15.70
CA LEU A 590 -18.91 -64.75 14.93
C LEU A 590 -20.35 -64.80 14.42
N SER A 591 -21.30 -64.11 15.07
CA SER A 591 -22.67 -63.96 14.52
C SER A 591 -22.77 -62.93 13.40
N MET A 592 -21.90 -61.92 13.38
CA MET A 592 -21.86 -60.91 12.31
C MET A 592 -21.00 -61.36 11.11
N SER A 593 -19.86 -61.99 11.38
CA SER A 593 -18.93 -62.51 10.38
C SER A 593 -18.49 -63.92 10.78
N PRO A 594 -19.14 -64.98 10.26
CA PRO A 594 -18.78 -66.37 10.57
C PRO A 594 -17.41 -66.79 10.03
N GLU A 595 -16.92 -66.09 9.01
CA GLU A 595 -15.65 -66.32 8.30
C GLU A 595 -14.85 -65.02 8.16
N GLY A 596 -13.63 -65.10 7.64
CA GLY A 596 -12.70 -63.97 7.54
C GLY A 596 -11.61 -63.94 8.64
N LYS A 597 -10.79 -62.89 8.64
CA LYS A 597 -9.64 -62.77 9.55
C LYS A 597 -10.09 -62.56 11.00
N GLU A 598 -11.07 -61.68 11.17
CA GLU A 598 -11.70 -61.28 12.41
C GLU A 598 -12.35 -62.49 13.10
N ALA A 599 -13.09 -63.30 12.33
CA ALA A 599 -13.70 -64.54 12.78
C ALA A 599 -12.67 -65.57 13.26
N ASN A 600 -11.55 -65.70 12.55
CA ASN A 600 -10.49 -66.65 12.92
C ASN A 600 -9.76 -66.22 14.21
N ILE A 601 -9.57 -64.91 14.43
CA ILE A 601 -9.04 -64.38 15.70
C ILE A 601 -10.01 -64.65 16.85
N ALA A 602 -11.31 -64.40 16.65
CA ALA A 602 -12.35 -64.67 17.66
C ALA A 602 -12.43 -66.15 18.03
N LYS A 603 -12.40 -67.07 17.06
CA LYS A 603 -12.35 -68.53 17.28
C LYS A 603 -11.14 -68.95 18.11
N LEU A 604 -9.95 -68.41 17.79
CA LEU A 604 -8.71 -68.71 18.50
C LEU A 604 -8.78 -68.24 19.97
N ARG A 605 -9.27 -67.02 20.22
CA ARG A 605 -9.37 -66.48 21.58
C ARG A 605 -10.41 -67.22 22.43
N LEU A 606 -11.56 -67.58 21.88
CA LEU A 606 -12.57 -68.40 22.55
C LEU A 606 -12.06 -69.80 22.93
N GLY A 607 -11.07 -70.35 22.20
CA GLY A 607 -10.47 -71.64 22.54
C GLY A 607 -9.63 -71.62 23.82
N ILE A 608 -8.85 -70.56 24.04
CA ILE A 608 -7.88 -70.45 25.15
C ILE A 608 -8.43 -69.78 26.41
N ILE A 609 -9.53 -69.03 26.31
CA ILE A 609 -10.01 -68.15 27.38
C ILE A 609 -10.31 -68.88 28.71
N LYS A 610 -10.72 -70.15 28.63
CA LYS A 610 -11.02 -70.98 29.82
C LYS A 610 -9.76 -71.57 30.48
N GLU A 611 -8.69 -71.75 29.71
CA GLU A 611 -7.38 -72.16 30.21
C GLU A 611 -6.69 -70.98 30.92
N GLU A 612 -6.80 -69.77 30.35
CA GLU A 612 -6.31 -68.53 30.96
C GLU A 612 -7.01 -68.23 32.31
N ALA A 613 -8.34 -68.38 32.37
CA ALA A 613 -9.10 -68.21 33.61
C ALA A 613 -8.72 -69.26 34.70
N ALA A 614 -8.67 -70.54 34.34
CA ALA A 614 -8.30 -71.60 35.30
C ALA A 614 -6.86 -71.49 35.82
N PHE A 615 -5.93 -71.00 34.99
CA PHE A 615 -4.56 -70.70 35.40
C PHE A 615 -4.50 -69.55 36.42
N LEU A 616 -5.33 -68.52 36.27
CA LEU A 616 -5.38 -67.38 37.18
C LEU A 616 -5.83 -67.80 38.60
N ASP A 617 -6.87 -68.61 38.71
CA ASP A 617 -7.36 -69.14 40.00
C ASP A 617 -6.29 -69.96 40.74
N LEU A 618 -5.57 -70.83 40.01
CA LEU A 618 -4.47 -71.62 40.56
C LEU A 618 -3.33 -70.72 41.10
N MET A 619 -2.95 -69.67 40.36
CA MET A 619 -1.94 -68.71 40.81
C MET A 619 -2.40 -67.91 42.04
N ILE A 620 -3.70 -67.58 42.15
CA ILE A 620 -4.29 -66.94 43.34
C ILE A 620 -4.23 -67.88 44.56
N GLY A 621 -4.47 -69.18 44.36
CA GLY A 621 -4.27 -70.22 45.38
C GLY A 621 -2.85 -70.22 45.95
N VAL A 622 -1.86 -70.33 45.06
CA VAL A 622 -0.42 -70.27 45.39
C VAL A 622 -0.09 -69.00 46.18
N TYR A 623 -0.49 -67.81 45.72
CA TYR A 623 -0.18 -66.57 46.44
C TYR A 623 -0.79 -66.51 47.85
N ARG A 624 -1.96 -67.12 48.08
CA ARG A 624 -2.52 -67.25 49.44
C ARG A 624 -1.67 -68.18 50.32
N LEU A 625 -1.20 -69.30 49.78
CA LEU A 625 -0.35 -70.25 50.52
C LEU A 625 1.04 -69.68 50.85
N ILE A 626 1.65 -68.92 49.94
CA ILE A 626 2.93 -68.23 50.17
C ILE A 626 2.78 -67.21 51.30
N ASN A 627 1.73 -66.39 51.27
CA ASN A 627 1.44 -65.43 52.35
C ASN A 627 1.15 -66.10 53.70
N ALA A 628 0.55 -67.30 53.69
CA ALA A 628 0.37 -68.14 54.87
C ALA A 628 1.64 -68.91 55.31
N ARG A 629 2.78 -68.70 54.64
CA ARG A 629 4.05 -69.44 54.81
C ARG A 629 3.94 -70.96 54.68
N ASN A 630 2.92 -71.45 53.98
CA ASN A 630 2.73 -72.88 53.73
C ASN A 630 3.51 -73.31 52.48
N TYR A 631 4.83 -73.21 52.57
CA TYR A 631 5.77 -73.41 51.47
C TYR A 631 5.68 -74.82 50.86
N VAL A 632 5.36 -75.84 51.66
CA VAL A 632 5.16 -77.22 51.17
C VAL A 632 3.97 -77.29 50.21
N ARG A 633 2.78 -76.80 50.60
CA ARG A 633 1.62 -76.81 49.68
C ARG A 633 1.81 -75.84 48.51
N ALA A 634 2.45 -74.69 48.72
CA ALA A 634 2.73 -73.74 47.63
C ALA A 634 3.63 -74.36 46.56
N LYS A 635 4.65 -75.14 46.96
CA LYS A 635 5.48 -75.96 46.06
C LYS A 635 4.63 -76.98 45.29
N ASP A 636 3.78 -77.74 45.97
CA ASP A 636 2.99 -78.81 45.32
C ASP A 636 1.94 -78.26 44.34
N GLU A 637 1.31 -77.11 44.64
CA GLU A 637 0.44 -76.40 43.69
C GLU A 637 1.24 -75.81 42.51
N LEU A 638 2.43 -75.25 42.75
CA LEU A 638 3.32 -74.77 41.68
C LEU A 638 3.81 -75.90 40.76
N GLU A 639 4.15 -77.06 41.30
CA GLU A 639 4.51 -78.25 40.51
C GLU A 639 3.31 -78.79 39.73
N THR A 640 2.08 -78.66 40.25
CA THR A 640 0.84 -78.97 39.52
C THR A 640 0.65 -78.00 38.33
N ILE A 641 0.82 -76.69 38.55
CA ILE A 641 0.78 -75.67 37.50
C ILE A 641 1.86 -75.90 36.43
N ILE A 642 3.06 -76.31 36.84
CA ILE A 642 4.16 -76.65 35.92
C ILE A 642 3.89 -77.96 35.17
N THR A 643 3.15 -78.90 35.75
CA THR A 643 2.74 -80.14 35.05
C THR A 643 1.70 -79.84 33.97
N LEU A 644 0.77 -78.92 34.25
CA LEU A 644 -0.23 -78.44 33.28
C LEU A 644 0.39 -77.54 32.19
N ILE A 645 1.35 -76.68 32.57
CA ILE A 645 2.01 -75.72 31.67
C ILE A 645 3.56 -75.83 31.82
N PRO A 646 4.21 -76.81 31.18
CA PRO A 646 5.64 -77.11 31.36
C PRO A 646 6.61 -75.93 31.15
N ASN A 647 6.23 -75.01 30.27
CA ASN A 647 7.02 -73.82 29.90
C ASN A 647 6.60 -72.56 30.69
N ASN A 648 5.90 -72.69 31.81
CA ASN A 648 5.53 -71.54 32.64
C ASN A 648 6.72 -71.03 33.48
N HIS A 649 7.51 -70.13 32.90
CA HIS A 649 8.65 -69.49 33.56
C HIS A 649 8.27 -68.68 34.82
N ILE A 650 7.02 -68.22 34.96
CA ILE A 650 6.56 -67.50 36.16
C ILE A 650 6.35 -68.49 37.31
N ALA A 651 5.66 -69.60 37.07
CA ALA A 651 5.47 -70.65 38.07
C ALA A 651 6.81 -71.27 38.51
N ARG A 652 7.71 -71.57 37.57
CA ARG A 652 9.08 -72.04 37.88
C ARG A 652 9.91 -71.02 38.67
N PHE A 653 9.72 -69.72 38.42
CA PHE A 653 10.40 -68.67 39.18
C PHE A 653 9.88 -68.57 40.62
N GLN A 654 8.56 -68.65 40.84
CA GLN A 654 8.00 -68.72 42.19
C GLN A 654 8.46 -69.99 42.92
N LEU A 655 8.51 -71.13 42.21
CA LEU A 655 9.01 -72.39 42.77
C LEU A 655 10.46 -72.26 43.24
N ALA A 656 11.33 -71.60 42.46
CA ALA A 656 12.72 -71.36 42.86
C ALA A 656 12.85 -70.47 44.11
N ILE A 657 12.02 -69.43 44.26
CA ILE A 657 11.98 -68.61 45.50
C ILE A 657 11.56 -69.47 46.70
N ILE A 658 10.52 -70.29 46.53
CA ILE A 658 10.01 -71.17 47.59
C ILE A 658 11.04 -72.26 47.97
N LEU A 659 11.80 -72.76 47.00
CA LEU A 659 12.92 -73.67 47.26
C LEU A 659 14.05 -72.99 48.05
N GLU A 660 14.35 -71.71 47.79
CA GLU A 660 15.31 -70.96 48.63
C GLU A 660 14.80 -70.75 50.06
N GLU A 661 13.53 -70.38 50.25
CA GLU A 661 12.90 -70.24 51.58
C GLU A 661 12.80 -71.59 52.34
N MET A 662 12.90 -72.72 51.63
CA MET A 662 13.05 -74.07 52.18
C MET A 662 14.52 -74.53 52.34
N ASP A 663 15.49 -73.61 52.21
CA ASP A 663 16.96 -73.80 52.21
C ASP A 663 17.50 -74.78 51.15
N ARG A 664 16.69 -75.12 50.13
CA ARG A 664 17.04 -75.98 48.99
C ARG A 664 17.68 -75.17 47.86
N ARG A 665 18.79 -74.48 48.17
CA ARG A 665 19.42 -73.49 47.26
C ARG A 665 19.89 -74.09 45.92
N GLU A 666 20.41 -75.32 45.92
CA GLU A 666 20.85 -75.96 44.67
C GLU A 666 19.68 -76.22 43.71
N ASP A 667 18.54 -76.70 44.22
CA ASP A 667 17.30 -76.88 43.45
C ASP A 667 16.75 -75.54 42.93
N ALA A 668 16.81 -74.48 43.76
CA ALA A 668 16.43 -73.12 43.35
C ALA A 668 17.29 -72.61 42.18
N ILE A 669 18.60 -72.86 42.20
CA ILE A 669 19.51 -72.52 41.09
C ILE A 669 19.19 -73.36 39.82
N ILE A 670 18.76 -74.62 39.98
CA ILE A 670 18.35 -75.48 38.86
C ILE A 670 17.06 -74.98 38.20
N GLU A 671 16.01 -74.65 38.97
CA GLU A 671 14.79 -74.09 38.38
C GLU A 671 15.03 -72.67 37.83
N LEU A 672 15.87 -71.83 38.45
CA LEU A 672 16.27 -70.54 37.86
C LEU A 672 17.00 -70.68 36.52
N LYS A 673 17.80 -71.73 36.32
CA LYS A 673 18.39 -72.03 35.01
C LYS A 673 17.30 -72.38 33.98
N LYS A 674 16.35 -73.25 34.31
CA LYS A 674 15.21 -73.58 33.44
C LYS A 674 14.34 -72.35 33.11
N VAL A 675 14.09 -71.47 34.09
CA VAL A 675 13.42 -70.17 33.89
C VAL A 675 14.14 -69.33 32.83
N LEU A 676 15.48 -69.30 32.86
CA LEU A 676 16.31 -68.53 31.94
C LEU A 676 16.60 -69.23 30.60
N GLU A 677 16.39 -70.55 30.50
CA GLU A 677 16.32 -71.30 29.25
C GLU A 677 15.00 -71.04 28.52
N ILE A 678 13.88 -71.10 29.25
CA ILE A 678 12.53 -70.82 28.73
C ILE A 678 12.37 -69.33 28.39
N LYS A 679 12.92 -68.43 29.22
CA LYS A 679 12.84 -66.98 29.02
C LYS A 679 14.18 -66.27 29.28
N PRO A 680 15.08 -66.20 28.28
CA PRO A 680 16.42 -65.61 28.42
C PRO A 680 16.45 -64.11 28.75
N ASP A 681 15.38 -63.36 28.49
CA ASP A 681 15.24 -61.93 28.79
C ASP A 681 14.70 -61.65 30.21
N PHE A 682 14.39 -62.68 31.01
CA PHE A 682 13.71 -62.51 32.29
C PHE A 682 14.60 -61.88 33.38
N THR A 683 14.61 -60.55 33.44
CA THR A 683 15.35 -59.68 34.38
C THR A 683 15.32 -60.17 35.83
N ARG A 684 14.14 -60.56 36.34
CA ARG A 684 13.99 -61.07 37.72
C ARG A 684 14.81 -62.35 37.96
N GLY A 685 14.81 -63.28 37.00
CA GLY A 685 15.62 -64.50 37.07
C GLY A 685 17.12 -64.21 37.10
N HIS A 686 17.60 -63.30 36.24
CA HIS A 686 19.01 -62.88 36.24
C HIS A 686 19.43 -62.14 37.52
N LEU A 687 18.53 -61.33 38.12
CA LEU A 687 18.80 -60.69 39.41
C LEU A 687 18.91 -61.74 40.52
N TYR A 688 17.91 -62.62 40.63
CA TYR A 688 17.81 -63.59 41.73
C TYR A 688 18.92 -64.64 41.67
N ILE A 689 19.22 -65.21 40.49
CA ILE A 689 20.35 -66.14 40.35
C ILE A 689 21.71 -65.46 40.62
N GLY A 690 21.82 -64.15 40.35
CA GLY A 690 22.98 -63.34 40.72
C GLY A 690 23.15 -63.18 42.23
N GLN A 691 22.03 -63.05 42.97
CA GLN A 691 22.02 -62.99 44.43
C GLN A 691 22.42 -64.34 45.06
N LEU A 692 21.96 -65.47 44.50
CA LEU A 692 22.40 -66.80 44.92
C LEU A 692 23.90 -67.01 44.67
N TYR A 693 24.39 -66.71 43.46
CA TYR A 693 25.82 -66.77 43.16
C TYR A 693 26.67 -65.84 44.04
N GLU A 694 26.15 -64.68 44.49
CA GLU A 694 26.87 -63.81 45.44
C GLU A 694 26.89 -64.40 46.87
N LYS A 695 25.80 -65.05 47.32
CA LYS A 695 25.79 -65.79 48.61
C LYS A 695 26.79 -66.95 48.61
N ASP A 696 26.94 -67.63 47.48
CA ASP A 696 27.82 -68.79 47.32
C ASP A 696 29.27 -68.42 46.93
N GLY A 697 29.63 -67.12 46.94
CA GLY A 697 30.98 -66.62 46.67
C GLY A 697 31.43 -66.63 45.20
N LEU A 698 30.52 -66.97 44.27
CA LEU A 698 30.73 -67.02 42.83
C LEU A 698 30.66 -65.62 42.20
N PHE A 699 31.58 -64.75 42.61
CA PHE A 699 31.57 -63.32 42.29
C PHE A 699 31.74 -62.97 40.80
N ARG A 700 32.19 -63.89 39.94
CA ARG A 700 32.28 -63.65 38.48
C ARG A 700 30.92 -63.89 37.83
N GLU A 701 30.26 -64.96 38.25
CA GLU A 701 28.96 -65.45 37.83
C GLU A 701 27.87 -64.46 38.28
N ALA A 702 27.93 -64.02 39.55
CA ALA A 702 27.10 -62.93 40.07
C ALA A 702 27.27 -61.63 39.28
N LYS A 703 28.51 -61.22 38.96
CA LYS A 703 28.78 -60.02 38.13
C LYS A 703 28.23 -60.15 36.70
N ALA A 704 28.21 -61.36 36.13
CA ALA A 704 27.62 -61.60 34.81
C ALA A 704 26.09 -61.56 34.86
N ALA A 705 25.48 -62.20 35.88
CA ALA A 705 24.04 -62.21 36.11
C ALA A 705 23.49 -60.80 36.40
N TYR A 706 24.10 -60.05 37.32
CA TYR A 706 23.75 -58.65 37.59
C TYR A 706 23.94 -57.74 36.37
N ARG A 707 24.94 -57.99 35.53
CA ARG A 707 25.08 -57.23 34.26
C ARG A 707 23.89 -57.51 33.34
N LYS A 708 23.53 -58.78 33.13
CA LYS A 708 22.35 -59.16 32.32
C LYS A 708 21.07 -58.56 32.88
N ALA A 709 20.82 -58.69 34.18
CA ALA A 709 19.65 -58.09 34.85
C ALA A 709 19.61 -56.56 34.71
N SER A 710 20.76 -55.87 34.85
CA SER A 710 20.81 -54.41 34.71
C SER A 710 20.63 -53.94 33.26
N THR A 711 21.07 -54.72 32.25
CA THR A 711 20.83 -54.41 30.84
C THR A 711 19.42 -54.76 30.35
N LEU A 712 18.85 -55.87 30.80
CA LEU A 712 17.50 -56.33 30.42
C LEU A 712 16.40 -55.58 31.20
N GLY A 713 16.71 -55.13 32.42
CA GLY A 713 15.82 -54.40 33.31
C GLY A 713 16.02 -52.89 33.32
N ALA A 714 16.60 -52.28 32.29
CA ALA A 714 16.88 -50.84 32.28
C ALA A 714 15.59 -50.02 32.49
N GLY A 715 15.54 -49.21 33.56
CA GLY A 715 14.33 -48.47 33.96
C GLY A 715 13.34 -49.25 34.84
N THR A 716 13.64 -50.49 35.21
CA THR A 716 12.90 -51.26 36.22
C THR A 716 13.65 -51.26 37.56
N ARG A 717 12.91 -51.33 38.67
CA ARG A 717 13.47 -51.41 40.02
C ARG A 717 14.49 -52.54 40.16
N GLU A 718 14.25 -53.67 39.50
CA GLU A 718 15.10 -54.85 39.49
C GLU A 718 16.42 -54.63 38.73
N GLY A 719 16.37 -53.96 37.57
CA GLY A 719 17.58 -53.59 36.83
C GLY A 719 18.41 -52.49 37.50
N GLU A 720 17.76 -51.59 38.24
CA GLU A 720 18.41 -50.60 39.10
C GLU A 720 19.09 -51.24 40.30
N VAL A 721 18.42 -52.17 41.01
CA VAL A 721 19.00 -52.97 42.10
C VAL A 721 20.18 -53.81 41.60
N ALA A 722 20.05 -54.47 40.44
CA ALA A 722 21.16 -55.16 39.79
C ALA A 722 22.33 -54.21 39.47
N GLY A 723 22.04 -53.00 38.97
CA GLY A 723 23.04 -51.96 38.72
C GLY A 723 23.72 -51.46 39.99
N MET A 724 23.01 -51.37 41.11
CA MET A 724 23.56 -50.99 42.42
C MET A 724 24.48 -52.08 42.99
N LEU A 725 24.08 -53.35 42.91
CA LEU A 725 24.90 -54.50 43.33
C LEU A 725 26.16 -54.63 42.45
N LEU A 726 26.02 -54.40 41.13
CA LEU A 726 27.15 -54.35 40.19
C LEU A 726 28.10 -53.17 40.46
N LYS A 727 27.60 -52.03 40.95
CA LYS A 727 28.42 -50.91 41.45
C LYS A 727 29.14 -51.28 42.75
N ARG A 728 28.46 -51.89 43.73
CA ARG A 728 29.06 -52.35 45.01
C ARG A 728 30.28 -53.25 44.76
N LEU A 729 30.14 -54.19 43.83
CA LEU A 729 31.18 -55.15 43.45
C LEU A 729 32.30 -54.59 42.54
N ARG A 730 32.38 -53.25 42.36
CA ARG A 730 33.33 -52.55 41.48
C ARG A 730 34.34 -51.62 42.18
N ASN A 731 34.28 -51.45 43.50
CA ASN A 731 35.02 -50.38 44.23
C ASN A 731 36.54 -50.61 44.38
N TRP A 732 37.28 -50.58 43.27
CA TRP A 732 38.72 -50.31 43.19
C TRP A 732 39.03 -49.65 41.81
N GLN A 733 38.93 -48.32 41.68
CA GLN A 733 39.70 -47.58 40.65
C GLN A 733 39.65 -46.05 40.73
N ILE A 734 40.70 -45.45 40.15
CA ILE A 734 40.91 -44.02 39.87
C ILE A 734 39.89 -43.52 38.83
N SER A 735 39.35 -42.31 39.00
CA SER A 735 38.42 -41.69 38.04
C SER A 735 39.04 -40.57 37.22
N GLY A 736 39.44 -40.87 35.99
CA GLY A 736 39.66 -39.87 34.93
C GLY A 736 38.49 -39.87 33.94
N ASN A 737 37.96 -38.71 33.58
CA ASN A 737 37.04 -38.58 32.44
C ASN A 737 37.88 -38.38 31.16
N MET A 738 37.97 -39.40 30.30
CA MET A 738 38.17 -39.14 28.87
C MET A 738 36.80 -38.88 28.25
N GLY A 739 36.65 -37.73 27.59
CA GLY A 739 35.50 -37.43 26.74
C GLY A 739 35.97 -37.34 25.29
N HIS A 740 35.45 -38.19 24.42
CA HIS A 740 35.60 -38.04 22.98
C HIS A 740 34.30 -37.47 22.41
N THR A 741 34.35 -36.25 21.90
CA THR A 741 33.25 -35.64 21.14
C THR A 741 33.58 -35.75 19.67
N ILE A 742 32.74 -36.41 18.88
CA ILE A 742 32.83 -36.44 17.41
C ILE A 742 31.67 -35.60 16.87
N ASP A 743 31.88 -34.29 16.81
CA ASP A 743 30.91 -33.39 16.21
C ASP A 743 30.93 -33.50 14.68
N SER A 744 29.79 -33.87 14.10
CA SER A 744 29.55 -33.89 12.65
C SER A 744 28.43 -32.91 12.32
N ASN A 745 28.80 -31.65 12.16
CA ASN A 745 27.86 -30.59 11.80
C ASN A 745 27.65 -30.55 10.27
N ILE A 746 26.43 -30.86 9.84
CA ILE A 746 25.94 -30.56 8.49
C ILE A 746 24.79 -29.57 8.67
N ALA A 747 24.85 -28.44 7.96
CA ALA A 747 23.83 -27.40 7.98
C ALA A 747 23.34 -27.15 6.55
N TYR A 748 22.02 -27.20 6.36
CA TYR A 748 21.35 -26.86 5.11
C TYR A 748 20.48 -25.61 5.30
N GLY A 749 20.56 -24.69 4.35
CA GLY A 749 19.75 -23.48 4.28
C GLY A 749 20.05 -22.74 2.97
N ALA A 750 19.02 -22.37 2.22
CA ALA A 750 19.17 -21.99 0.81
C ALA A 750 18.74 -20.55 0.51
N THR A 751 19.69 -19.69 0.16
CA THR A 751 19.48 -18.51 -0.72
C THR A 751 20.71 -18.29 -1.61
N LYS A 752 20.50 -17.69 -2.79
CA LYS A 752 21.44 -17.71 -3.93
C LYS A 752 22.78 -17.00 -3.68
N ARG A 753 23.88 -17.77 -3.53
CA ARG A 753 25.15 -17.69 -4.30
C ARG A 753 26.22 -18.61 -3.67
N ASN A 754 27.03 -19.26 -4.51
CA ASN A 754 28.24 -20.07 -4.23
C ASN A 754 28.44 -20.57 -2.78
N THR A 755 28.02 -21.81 -2.50
CA THR A 755 28.28 -22.50 -1.23
C THR A 755 29.02 -23.81 -1.44
N GLY A 756 30.24 -23.92 -0.93
CA GLY A 756 30.94 -25.20 -0.77
C GLY A 756 30.55 -25.90 0.53
N ILE A 757 30.41 -27.22 0.50
CA ILE A 757 30.16 -28.05 1.70
C ILE A 757 31.50 -28.26 2.44
N SER A 758 31.46 -28.28 3.78
CA SER A 758 32.62 -28.59 4.63
C SER A 758 32.26 -29.64 5.68
N THR A 759 32.98 -30.76 5.68
CA THR A 759 32.75 -31.91 6.56
C THR A 759 33.95 -32.13 7.49
N GLY A 760 33.95 -31.42 8.62
CA GLY A 760 35.03 -31.50 9.61
C GLY A 760 34.94 -32.74 10.51
N HIS A 761 36.07 -33.44 10.70
CA HIS A 761 36.24 -34.49 11.72
C HIS A 761 37.18 -34.01 12.81
N GLY A 762 36.65 -33.35 13.84
CA GLY A 762 37.42 -32.79 14.95
C GLY A 762 37.82 -33.84 16.00
N LEU A 763 39.12 -34.04 16.21
CA LEU A 763 39.65 -34.69 17.43
C LEU A 763 40.02 -33.62 18.46
N SER A 764 39.20 -33.46 19.49
CA SER A 764 39.46 -32.52 20.60
C SER A 764 40.11 -33.22 21.79
N PHE A 765 41.23 -32.66 22.27
CA PHE A 765 41.84 -33.03 23.54
C PHE A 765 41.85 -31.81 24.46
N THR A 766 41.23 -31.93 25.64
CA THR A 766 41.17 -30.88 26.66
C THR A 766 41.80 -31.37 27.96
N TYR A 767 42.92 -30.77 28.33
CA TYR A 767 43.58 -31.00 29.62
C TYR A 767 43.21 -29.88 30.59
N GLY A 768 42.66 -30.24 31.75
CA GLY A 768 42.37 -29.32 32.85
C GLY A 768 43.24 -29.66 34.07
N VAL A 769 43.88 -28.65 34.65
CA VAL A 769 44.67 -28.77 35.88
C VAL A 769 44.03 -27.90 36.95
N TYR A 770 43.66 -28.50 38.09
CA TYR A 770 43.16 -27.80 39.27
C TYR A 770 44.23 -27.80 40.38
N THR A 771 44.47 -26.65 40.98
CA THR A 771 45.56 -26.43 41.95
C THR A 771 45.13 -26.53 43.42
N ALA A 772 46.12 -26.64 44.31
CA ALA A 772 45.94 -27.11 45.68
C ALA A 772 45.27 -26.12 46.66
N GLU A 773 44.61 -26.70 47.66
CA GLU A 773 43.65 -26.12 48.62
C GLU A 773 44.22 -25.13 49.67
N LYS A 774 45.37 -24.47 49.40
CA LYS A 774 46.06 -23.61 50.40
C LYS A 774 46.57 -22.24 49.92
N MET A 775 46.17 -21.76 48.74
CA MET A 775 46.35 -20.34 48.36
C MET A 775 45.09 -19.78 47.67
N ARG A 776 44.74 -18.51 47.97
CA ARG A 776 43.47 -17.86 47.59
C ARG A 776 43.45 -17.30 46.17
N PHE A 777 43.61 -18.18 45.18
CA PHE A 777 43.40 -17.86 43.77
C PHE A 777 42.97 -19.09 42.99
N THR A 778 41.99 -18.95 42.10
CA THR A 778 41.68 -19.98 41.10
C THR A 778 42.35 -19.62 39.79
N ALA A 779 43.22 -20.51 39.31
CA ALA A 779 43.87 -20.42 38.00
C ALA A 779 43.41 -21.61 37.15
N ASN A 780 42.42 -21.41 36.29
CA ASN A 780 41.97 -22.44 35.37
C ASN A 780 42.79 -22.36 34.09
N ALA A 781 43.58 -23.39 33.80
CA ALA A 781 44.26 -23.57 32.53
C ALA A 781 43.51 -24.63 31.70
N SER A 782 43.14 -24.28 30.46
CA SER A 782 42.64 -25.23 29.48
C SER A 782 43.45 -25.14 28.20
N VAL A 783 44.01 -26.27 27.78
CA VAL A 783 44.62 -26.43 26.46
C VAL A 783 43.67 -27.26 25.61
N SER A 784 43.21 -26.70 24.49
CA SER A 784 42.47 -27.42 23.45
C SER A 784 43.33 -27.57 22.21
N ARG A 785 43.40 -28.78 21.64
CA ARG A 785 43.86 -29.01 20.27
C ARG A 785 42.68 -29.50 19.43
N SER A 786 42.51 -28.99 18.21
CA SER A 786 41.63 -29.59 17.20
C SER A 786 42.28 -29.61 15.83
N LEU A 787 41.85 -30.57 15.02
CA LEU A 787 42.32 -30.82 13.66
C LEU A 787 41.08 -30.99 12.79
N THR A 788 41.01 -30.26 11.67
CA THR A 788 39.82 -30.22 10.81
C THR A 788 40.20 -30.42 9.35
N TYR A 789 39.51 -31.35 8.68
CA TYR A 789 39.60 -31.59 7.24
C TYR A 789 38.39 -31.00 6.50
N SER A 790 38.52 -30.77 5.20
CA SER A 790 37.41 -30.41 4.30
C SER A 790 37.52 -31.08 2.94
N SER A 791 36.38 -31.34 2.31
CA SER A 791 36.23 -31.90 0.97
C SER A 791 34.93 -31.38 0.35
N GLN A 792 34.99 -30.93 -0.90
CA GLN A 792 33.82 -30.42 -1.63
C GLN A 792 33.08 -31.54 -2.38
N LEU A 793 31.77 -31.38 -2.56
CA LEU A 793 30.90 -32.30 -3.29
C LEU A 793 29.94 -31.51 -4.19
N PHE A 794 29.84 -31.91 -5.45
CA PHE A 794 28.77 -31.45 -6.35
C PHE A 794 27.47 -32.23 -6.06
N GLY A 795 26.33 -31.55 -6.06
CA GLY A 795 25.14 -32.03 -5.33
C GLY A 795 23.86 -32.25 -6.14
N MET A 796 22.86 -32.75 -5.43
CA MET A 796 21.43 -32.73 -5.75
C MET A 796 20.63 -32.48 -4.45
N ASN A 797 19.41 -31.93 -4.55
CA ASN A 797 18.57 -31.58 -3.41
C ASN A 797 17.57 -32.69 -3.06
N TYR A 798 17.45 -33.02 -1.77
CA TYR A 798 16.25 -33.60 -1.12
C TYR A 798 16.24 -33.23 0.37
N GLU A 799 15.07 -33.25 1.02
CA GLU A 799 14.85 -32.74 2.39
C GLU A 799 14.70 -33.86 3.44
N GLY A 800 15.21 -33.65 4.67
CA GLY A 800 14.96 -34.51 5.84
C GLY A 800 16.03 -34.44 6.95
N GLY A 801 15.62 -34.45 8.22
CA GLY A 801 16.50 -34.53 9.42
C GLY A 801 16.20 -35.79 10.27
N LEU A 802 16.90 -36.11 11.38
CA LEU A 802 17.93 -35.37 12.15
C LEU A 802 18.92 -36.36 12.86
N ARG A 803 19.62 -36.04 13.97
CA ARG A 803 20.80 -36.76 14.55
C ARG A 803 20.65 -37.61 15.85
N TRP A 804 21.36 -38.75 15.95
CA TRP A 804 21.36 -39.67 17.10
C TRP A 804 22.00 -39.12 18.41
N TYR A 805 21.71 -39.79 19.54
CA TYR A 805 22.10 -39.40 20.92
C TYR A 805 23.31 -40.18 21.47
N HIS A 806 23.88 -39.63 22.55
CA HIS A 806 24.25 -40.43 23.73
C HIS A 806 23.48 -39.94 24.96
N LYS A 807 23.06 -40.85 25.85
CA LYS A 807 22.36 -40.49 27.10
C LYS A 807 23.37 -40.14 28.21
N ILE A 808 22.98 -39.15 29.01
CA ILE A 808 23.81 -38.49 30.02
C ILE A 808 23.74 -39.24 31.37
N ARG A 809 24.74 -39.04 32.23
CA ARG A 809 24.66 -39.29 33.68
C ARG A 809 23.63 -38.35 34.33
N ASP A 810 23.32 -38.55 35.60
CA ASP A 810 22.53 -37.58 36.36
C ASP A 810 23.21 -36.19 36.40
N ASN A 811 22.39 -35.13 36.53
CA ASN A 811 22.79 -33.73 36.70
C ASN A 811 23.31 -32.94 35.46
N GLN A 812 22.80 -33.20 34.24
CA GLN A 812 22.77 -32.20 33.14
C GLN A 812 21.47 -32.27 32.32
N SER A 813 21.14 -31.17 31.63
CA SER A 813 19.94 -31.01 30.80
C SER A 813 20.30 -30.70 29.34
N TYR A 814 19.88 -31.55 28.38
CA TYR A 814 19.99 -31.30 26.92
C TYR A 814 18.90 -32.04 26.13
N GLY A 815 18.57 -31.57 24.91
CA GLY A 815 17.61 -32.19 23.97
C GLY A 815 18.08 -32.19 22.51
N ILE A 816 17.71 -33.22 21.74
CA ILE A 816 18.20 -33.58 20.37
C ILE A 816 17.01 -34.30 19.61
N ASN A 817 17.13 -34.75 18.34
CA ASN A 817 16.16 -35.59 17.58
C ASN A 817 16.86 -36.36 16.40
N ALA A 818 16.42 -37.54 15.88
CA ALA A 818 17.28 -38.55 15.16
C ALA A 818 16.69 -39.42 13.95
N GLY A 819 17.50 -39.77 12.91
CA GLY A 819 17.23 -40.74 11.79
C GLY A 819 18.40 -40.92 10.75
N TYR A 820 18.43 -41.94 9.83
CA TYR A 820 19.65 -42.26 8.98
C TYR A 820 19.52 -43.09 7.66
N THR A 821 20.63 -43.10 6.87
CA THR A 821 21.10 -44.06 5.80
C THR A 821 20.80 -43.63 4.34
N TYR A 822 21.67 -43.62 3.29
CA TYR A 822 23.16 -43.67 3.01
C TYR A 822 23.37 -42.93 1.62
N SER A 823 24.39 -42.92 0.73
CA SER A 823 25.68 -43.59 0.32
C SER A 823 26.41 -42.60 -0.69
N THR A 824 27.56 -42.75 -1.40
CA THR A 824 28.92 -43.39 -1.31
C THR A 824 29.81 -42.93 -2.52
N PHE A 825 31.13 -42.72 -2.35
CA PHE A 825 32.19 -42.32 -3.34
C PHE A 825 32.09 -40.90 -3.96
N LEU A 826 33.17 -40.17 -4.30
CA LEU A 826 34.64 -40.41 -4.30
C LEU A 826 35.38 -39.13 -3.79
N TYR A 827 36.70 -39.19 -3.53
CA TYR A 827 37.46 -38.16 -2.75
C TYR A 827 38.28 -37.17 -3.60
N GLU A 828 38.24 -35.89 -3.21
CA GLU A 828 39.40 -34.97 -3.20
C GLU A 828 39.41 -34.12 -1.90
N ARG A 829 40.58 -33.64 -1.46
CA ARG A 829 40.76 -32.88 -0.20
C ARG A 829 41.04 -31.40 -0.51
N SER A 830 40.38 -30.47 0.18
CA SER A 830 40.57 -29.03 -0.05
C SER A 830 41.53 -28.37 0.94
N TYR A 831 41.30 -28.52 2.25
CA TYR A 831 42.10 -27.88 3.32
C TYR A 831 42.27 -28.76 4.56
N GLU A 832 43.36 -28.55 5.31
CA GLU A 832 43.61 -29.04 6.66
C GLU A 832 43.89 -27.86 7.59
N ALA A 833 43.27 -27.83 8.78
CA ALA A 833 43.44 -26.76 9.76
C ALA A 833 43.79 -27.31 11.16
N PHE A 834 44.86 -26.78 11.75
CA PHE A 834 45.39 -27.13 13.08
C PHE A 834 45.16 -25.98 14.05
N ASN A 835 44.26 -26.16 15.01
CA ASN A 835 44.02 -25.19 16.07
C ASN A 835 44.65 -25.66 17.38
N TYR A 836 45.37 -24.76 18.03
CA TYR A 836 45.78 -24.85 19.43
C TYR A 836 45.28 -23.62 20.18
N SER A 837 44.59 -23.79 21.30
CA SER A 837 44.28 -22.70 22.22
C SER A 837 44.74 -23.05 23.63
N ALA A 838 45.33 -22.07 24.32
CA ALA A 838 45.74 -22.14 25.71
C ALA A 838 45.12 -20.94 26.43
N ASN A 839 44.11 -21.22 27.27
CA ASN A 839 43.35 -20.21 27.98
C ASN A 839 43.65 -20.31 29.48
N THR A 840 44.10 -19.21 30.09
CA THR A 840 44.38 -19.09 31.52
C THR A 840 43.54 -17.97 32.12
N SER A 841 42.59 -18.31 32.98
CA SER A 841 41.80 -17.33 33.75
C SER A 841 42.24 -17.30 35.21
N ILE A 842 42.59 -16.11 35.72
CA ILE A 842 42.95 -15.88 37.12
C ILE A 842 41.86 -15.03 37.79
N THR A 843 41.26 -15.56 38.85
CA THR A 843 40.31 -14.83 39.70
C THR A 843 40.82 -14.84 41.15
N PRO A 844 41.16 -13.67 41.73
CA PRO A 844 41.57 -13.55 43.13
C PRO A 844 40.35 -13.32 44.04
N ASP A 845 40.20 -14.10 45.13
CA ASP A 845 39.06 -14.01 46.06
C ASP A 845 38.86 -12.64 46.72
N ILE A 846 39.88 -11.78 46.67
CA ILE A 846 39.96 -10.50 47.40
C ILE A 846 39.65 -9.29 46.48
N PHE A 847 39.50 -9.50 45.16
CA PHE A 847 39.21 -8.43 44.20
C PHE A 847 38.04 -8.81 43.28
N LEU A 848 37.10 -7.88 43.09
CA LEU A 848 35.98 -8.00 42.14
C LEU A 848 36.40 -7.92 40.65
N SER A 849 37.66 -8.27 40.33
CA SER A 849 38.25 -8.20 39.00
C SER A 849 38.80 -9.55 38.58
N SER A 850 38.43 -10.02 37.38
CA SER A 850 39.03 -11.21 36.76
C SER A 850 39.95 -10.82 35.62
N LEU A 851 41.10 -11.48 35.53
CA LEU A 851 42.06 -11.35 34.43
C LEU A 851 42.08 -12.65 33.64
N SER A 852 41.84 -12.57 32.34
CA SER A 852 41.93 -13.68 31.40
C SER A 852 43.00 -13.40 30.36
N LEU A 853 43.90 -14.37 30.18
CA LEU A 853 44.91 -14.41 29.13
C LEU A 853 44.62 -15.63 28.25
N SER A 854 44.31 -15.39 26.98
CA SER A 854 44.13 -16.45 25.99
C SER A 854 45.11 -16.27 24.85
N TYR A 855 45.85 -17.33 24.55
CA TYR A 855 46.70 -17.43 23.38
C TYR A 855 46.19 -18.56 22.50
N SER A 856 46.02 -18.31 21.21
CA SER A 856 45.59 -19.31 20.25
C SER A 856 46.35 -19.17 18.95
N PHE A 857 46.78 -20.31 18.42
CA PHE A 857 47.50 -20.46 17.16
C PHE A 857 46.66 -21.34 16.24
N ASN A 858 46.34 -20.85 15.05
CA ASN A 858 45.64 -21.59 14.02
C ASN A 858 46.43 -21.55 12.71
N MET A 859 46.98 -22.71 12.34
CA MET A 859 47.62 -22.95 11.05
C MET A 859 46.61 -23.61 10.11
N THR A 860 46.28 -22.93 9.01
CA THR A 860 45.45 -23.48 7.92
C THR A 860 46.33 -23.71 6.69
N ARG A 861 46.23 -24.90 6.10
CA ARG A 861 46.99 -25.34 4.93
C ARG A 861 46.05 -25.79 3.81
N SER A 862 46.34 -25.38 2.59
CA SER A 862 45.57 -25.69 1.39
C SER A 862 46.25 -26.79 0.58
N PHE A 863 45.48 -27.81 0.18
CA PHE A 863 45.99 -28.84 -0.73
C PHE A 863 45.81 -28.45 -2.21
N ILE A 864 44.99 -27.43 -2.50
CA ILE A 864 44.62 -27.01 -3.86
C ILE A 864 45.33 -25.71 -4.26
N ASN A 865 45.50 -24.77 -3.32
CA ASN A 865 46.20 -23.51 -3.58
C ASN A 865 47.09 -23.09 -2.40
N PRO A 866 48.40 -23.42 -2.41
CA PRO A 866 49.34 -23.05 -1.34
C PRO A 866 49.47 -21.54 -1.07
N THR A 867 49.01 -20.65 -1.97
CA THR A 867 48.96 -19.19 -1.68
C THR A 867 47.80 -18.79 -0.76
N SER A 868 47.00 -19.76 -0.31
CA SER A 868 45.95 -19.59 0.72
C SER A 868 46.29 -20.25 2.07
N ASP A 869 47.56 -20.63 2.27
CA ASP A 869 48.10 -21.02 3.57
C ASP A 869 48.20 -19.82 4.51
N ALA A 870 47.81 -19.98 5.78
CA ALA A 870 47.88 -18.91 6.79
C ALA A 870 48.20 -19.45 8.19
N ASP A 871 49.14 -18.80 8.88
CA ASP A 871 49.56 -19.10 10.25
C ASP A 871 49.11 -17.95 11.17
N THR A 872 47.88 -18.03 11.70
CA THR A 872 47.29 -16.96 12.51
C THR A 872 47.66 -17.10 13.99
N HIS A 873 48.39 -16.11 14.52
CA HIS A 873 48.75 -16.01 15.93
C HIS A 873 47.88 -14.97 16.63
N THR A 874 46.91 -15.44 17.42
CA THR A 874 46.02 -14.61 18.24
C THR A 874 46.50 -14.58 19.68
N LEU A 875 46.77 -13.38 20.20
CA LEU A 875 46.90 -13.11 21.64
C LEU A 875 45.76 -12.19 22.08
N SER A 876 45.06 -12.58 23.15
CA SER A 876 44.01 -11.75 23.76
C SER A 876 44.24 -11.58 25.26
N VAL A 877 44.16 -10.34 25.73
CA VAL A 877 44.23 -9.98 27.16
C VAL A 877 42.92 -9.31 27.53
N SER A 878 42.18 -9.88 28.47
CA SER A 878 40.90 -9.35 28.94
C SER A 878 40.89 -9.13 30.44
N LEU A 879 40.66 -7.90 30.87
CA LEU A 879 40.45 -7.53 32.27
C LEU A 879 39.00 -7.08 32.43
N SER A 880 38.25 -7.73 33.33
CA SER A 880 36.90 -7.30 33.68
C SER A 880 36.78 -7.03 35.17
N LYS A 881 35.95 -6.05 35.55
CA LYS A 881 35.64 -5.72 36.95
C LYS A 881 34.14 -5.61 37.14
N LYS A 882 33.60 -6.34 38.12
CA LYS A 882 32.20 -6.25 38.55
C LYS A 882 32.06 -5.16 39.63
N LEU A 883 31.01 -4.36 39.53
CA LEU A 883 30.70 -3.27 40.45
C LEU A 883 29.32 -3.55 41.06
N SER A 884 29.26 -3.90 42.35
CA SER A 884 27.98 -4.00 43.07
C SER A 884 27.54 -2.61 43.50
N LEU A 885 26.31 -2.21 43.15
CA LEU A 885 25.80 -0.84 43.28
C LEU A 885 24.45 -0.83 44.02
N LYS A 886 24.44 -1.42 45.23
CA LYS A 886 23.27 -1.88 46.00
C LYS A 886 22.63 -3.15 45.41
N ASP A 887 21.81 -3.81 46.21
CA ASP A 887 21.39 -5.23 46.08
C ASP A 887 20.55 -5.58 44.83
N SER A 888 20.31 -4.60 43.94
CA SER A 888 19.55 -4.76 42.70
C SER A 888 20.23 -4.14 41.47
N VAL A 889 21.40 -3.50 41.60
CA VAL A 889 22.16 -2.96 40.46
C VAL A 889 23.58 -3.54 40.48
N SER A 890 24.03 -4.08 39.35
CA SER A 890 25.44 -4.40 39.14
C SER A 890 25.94 -3.83 37.82
N GLY A 891 27.01 -3.04 37.88
CA GLY A 891 27.77 -2.66 36.69
C GLY A 891 28.87 -3.67 36.39
N SER A 892 29.38 -3.66 35.16
CA SER A 892 30.70 -4.20 34.86
C SER A 892 31.43 -3.35 33.83
N TYR A 893 32.76 -3.30 33.95
CA TYR A 893 33.63 -2.74 32.92
C TYR A 893 34.56 -3.84 32.42
N SER A 894 34.74 -3.94 31.10
CA SER A 894 35.65 -4.87 30.45
C SER A 894 36.56 -4.13 29.47
N PHE A 895 37.86 -4.32 29.62
CA PHE A 895 38.86 -4.02 28.60
C PHE A 895 39.33 -5.33 27.97
N SER A 896 39.33 -5.42 26.64
CA SER A 896 39.97 -6.52 25.92
C SER A 896 40.82 -5.98 24.77
N ALA A 897 42.11 -6.34 24.77
CA ALA A 897 43.00 -6.12 23.63
C ALA A 897 43.21 -7.46 22.90
N TYR A 898 43.19 -7.40 21.58
CA TYR A 898 43.37 -8.53 20.67
C TYR A 898 44.44 -8.17 19.64
N LEU A 899 45.41 -9.04 19.44
CA LEU A 899 46.42 -8.94 18.39
C LEU A 899 46.35 -10.21 17.55
N ASN A 900 46.16 -10.07 16.24
CA ASN A 900 46.35 -11.16 15.28
C ASN A 900 47.51 -10.83 14.34
N GLN A 901 48.43 -11.76 14.20
CA GLN A 901 49.55 -11.70 13.28
C GLN A 901 49.42 -12.84 12.25
N ASP A 902 49.60 -12.50 10.98
CA ASP A 902 49.40 -13.38 9.82
C ASP A 902 50.58 -13.21 8.83
N PRO A 903 51.28 -14.27 8.42
CA PRO A 903 52.38 -14.18 7.46
C PRO A 903 51.98 -13.59 6.09
N MET A 904 50.68 -13.60 5.73
CA MET A 904 50.17 -12.95 4.51
C MET A 904 49.99 -11.42 4.64
N GLY A 905 50.43 -10.81 5.75
CA GLY A 905 50.47 -9.35 5.94
C GLY A 905 49.15 -8.71 6.40
N SER A 906 48.12 -9.50 6.68
CA SER A 906 46.83 -9.01 7.22
C SER A 906 46.88 -8.80 8.73
N ASN A 907 47.93 -8.15 9.23
CA ASN A 907 48.11 -7.87 10.66
C ASN A 907 47.04 -6.88 11.15
N TYR A 908 46.26 -7.25 12.17
CA TYR A 908 45.34 -6.31 12.80
C TYR A 908 45.30 -6.48 14.32
N ALA A 909 45.38 -5.34 15.00
CA ALA A 909 45.05 -5.23 16.40
C ALA A 909 43.63 -4.65 16.54
N ASN A 910 42.89 -5.08 17.56
CA ASN A 910 41.72 -4.34 18.02
C ASN A 910 41.75 -4.15 19.54
N ARG A 911 41.09 -3.08 19.98
CA ARG A 911 40.90 -2.75 21.39
C ARG A 911 39.42 -2.50 21.62
N ALA A 912 38.79 -3.34 22.42
CA ALA A 912 37.41 -3.17 22.81
C ALA A 912 37.31 -2.72 24.28
N ASN A 913 36.52 -1.67 24.50
CA ASN A 913 36.05 -1.25 25.81
C ASN A 913 34.55 -1.54 25.89
N GLY A 914 34.13 -2.17 26.98
CA GLY A 914 32.73 -2.49 27.24
C GLY A 914 32.34 -2.00 28.62
N PHE A 915 31.18 -1.35 28.70
CA PHE A 915 30.50 -1.03 29.95
C PHE A 915 29.10 -1.63 29.93
N SER A 916 28.71 -2.31 30.99
CA SER A 916 27.34 -2.79 31.18
C SER A 916 26.80 -2.38 32.54
N LEU A 917 25.49 -2.15 32.59
CA LEU A 917 24.73 -1.84 33.79
C LEU A 917 23.47 -2.70 33.81
N SER A 918 23.44 -3.67 34.71
CA SER A 918 22.31 -4.58 34.91
C SER A 918 21.56 -4.20 36.18
N TYR A 919 20.28 -3.86 36.04
CA TYR A 919 19.30 -3.82 37.12
C TYR A 919 18.54 -5.15 37.17
N SER A 920 18.28 -5.67 38.36
CA SER A 920 17.38 -6.81 38.57
C SER A 920 16.71 -6.74 39.94
N ARG A 921 15.39 -6.91 39.98
CA ARG A 921 14.60 -6.88 41.22
C ARG A 921 13.46 -7.90 41.17
N THR A 922 13.42 -8.74 42.20
CA THR A 922 12.23 -9.55 42.53
C THR A 922 11.12 -8.62 43.04
N LEU A 923 9.97 -8.60 42.38
CA LEU A 923 8.83 -7.76 42.74
C LEU A 923 7.88 -8.46 43.74
N LYS A 924 7.74 -9.78 43.59
CA LYS A 924 7.04 -10.70 44.51
C LYS A 924 7.62 -12.11 44.31
N PRO A 925 7.40 -13.08 45.22
CA PRO A 925 7.85 -14.45 45.01
C PRO A 925 7.49 -14.98 43.61
N GLY A 926 8.47 -15.56 42.93
CA GLY A 926 8.36 -16.03 41.56
C GLY A 926 8.47 -14.95 40.46
N LEU A 927 8.21 -13.66 40.72
CA LEU A 927 8.24 -12.59 39.71
C LEU A 927 9.49 -11.71 39.85
N SER A 928 10.34 -11.73 38.82
CA SER A 928 11.52 -10.87 38.73
C SER A 928 11.51 -10.04 37.44
N VAL A 929 11.92 -8.78 37.56
CA VAL A 929 12.14 -7.86 36.42
C VAL A 929 13.60 -7.45 36.41
N GLY A 930 14.20 -7.41 35.23
CA GLY A 930 15.53 -6.87 34.99
C GLY A 930 15.55 -5.91 33.80
N ALA A 931 16.53 -5.01 33.81
CA ALA A 931 16.84 -4.11 32.72
C ALA A 931 18.37 -4.06 32.57
N ASN A 932 18.86 -4.15 31.34
CA ASN A 932 20.28 -4.25 31.03
C ASN A 932 20.61 -3.18 29.98
N TYR A 933 21.53 -2.29 30.32
CA TYR A 933 22.16 -1.36 29.38
C TYR A 933 23.59 -1.85 29.10
N GLY A 934 23.99 -1.89 27.83
CA GLY A 934 25.34 -2.25 27.43
C GLY A 934 25.87 -1.35 26.33
N TRP A 935 26.97 -0.66 26.59
CA TRP A 935 27.72 0.15 25.64
C TRP A 935 29.06 -0.52 25.35
N ARG A 936 29.34 -0.81 24.08
CA ARG A 936 30.62 -1.39 23.65
C ARG A 936 31.19 -0.65 22.47
N PHE A 937 32.48 -0.34 22.59
CA PHE A 937 33.27 0.46 21.67
C PHE A 937 34.47 -0.37 21.22
N ILE A 938 34.73 -0.46 19.91
CA ILE A 938 35.81 -1.26 19.33
C ILE A 938 36.57 -0.42 18.32
N ASP A 939 37.85 -0.16 18.61
CA ASP A 939 38.82 0.42 17.69
C ASP A 939 39.64 -0.70 17.02
N TYR A 940 39.80 -0.60 15.70
CA TYR A 940 40.61 -1.50 14.88
C TYR A 940 41.77 -0.72 14.23
N SER A 941 42.97 -1.28 14.28
CA SER A 941 44.17 -0.74 13.64
C SER A 941 44.91 -1.85 12.88
N ASN A 942 45.05 -1.70 11.57
CA ASN A 942 45.94 -2.49 10.73
C ASN A 942 47.27 -1.72 10.58
N PRO A 943 48.42 -2.24 11.07
CA PRO A 943 49.69 -1.51 11.00
C PRO A 943 50.36 -1.53 9.62
N ASP A 944 50.09 -2.55 8.80
CA ASP A 944 50.99 -2.96 7.70
C ASP A 944 50.33 -3.00 6.30
N SER A 945 49.01 -2.76 6.17
CA SER A 945 48.30 -2.91 4.90
C SER A 945 48.67 -1.85 3.85
N THR A 946 49.20 -2.29 2.72
CA THR A 946 49.40 -1.50 1.49
C THR A 946 48.15 -1.43 0.59
N THR A 947 47.04 -2.04 1.00
CA THR A 947 45.75 -2.06 0.29
C THR A 947 44.74 -1.05 0.88
N LEU A 948 43.59 -0.89 0.21
CA LEU A 948 42.60 0.20 0.37
C LEU A 948 42.01 0.46 1.78
N PHE A 949 42.36 -0.30 2.82
CA PHE A 949 41.84 -0.15 4.19
C PHE A 949 42.86 0.44 5.18
N THR A 950 43.59 1.47 4.76
CA THR A 950 44.51 2.26 5.61
C THR A 950 43.81 3.14 6.66
N GLN A 951 42.48 3.12 6.74
CA GLN A 951 41.70 3.97 7.65
C GLN A 951 41.36 3.27 8.97
N PHE A 952 41.49 4.02 10.07
CA PHE A 952 41.21 3.56 11.43
C PHE A 952 39.70 3.33 11.63
N ARG A 953 39.27 2.06 11.65
CA ARG A 953 37.86 1.70 11.84
C ARG A 953 37.48 1.75 13.32
N ARG A 954 36.37 2.43 13.60
CA ARG A 954 35.75 2.58 14.92
C ARG A 954 34.28 2.15 14.83
N ASN A 955 33.91 1.19 15.66
CA ASN A 955 32.52 0.75 15.83
C ASN A 955 32.07 1.05 17.25
N SER A 956 30.90 1.68 17.41
CA SER A 956 30.17 1.74 18.68
C SER A 956 28.90 0.89 18.58
N SER A 957 28.46 0.37 19.72
CA SER A 957 27.27 -0.46 19.82
C SER A 957 26.59 -0.25 21.17
N GLU A 958 25.28 -0.06 21.12
CA GLU A 958 24.42 0.22 22.27
C GLU A 958 23.32 -0.82 22.32
N THR A 959 23.04 -1.32 23.51
CA THR A 959 22.10 -2.42 23.75
C THR A 959 21.25 -2.09 24.96
N ILE A 960 19.93 -2.18 24.81
CA ILE A 960 18.96 -1.94 25.87
C ILE A 960 17.99 -3.12 25.89
N GLY A 961 18.04 -3.92 26.94
CA GLY A 961 17.19 -5.09 27.12
C GLY A 961 16.38 -5.04 28.41
N VAL A 962 15.09 -5.31 28.34
CA VAL A 962 14.21 -5.52 29.51
C VAL A 962 13.79 -6.98 29.52
N ASN A 963 13.90 -7.62 30.69
CA ASN A 963 13.51 -9.02 30.88
C ASN A 963 12.56 -9.15 32.08
N MET A 964 11.49 -9.92 31.92
CA MET A 964 10.55 -10.25 32.98
C MET A 964 10.37 -11.76 33.03
N SER A 965 10.63 -12.37 34.19
CA SER A 965 10.42 -13.80 34.42
C SER A 965 9.41 -14.03 35.52
N TYR A 966 8.46 -14.93 35.29
CA TYR A 966 7.50 -15.40 36.28
C TYR A 966 7.55 -16.92 36.42
N ARG A 967 7.93 -17.38 37.61
CA ARG A 967 7.91 -18.79 38.00
C ARG A 967 6.54 -19.15 38.58
N LEU A 968 5.87 -20.09 37.92
CA LEU A 968 4.54 -20.60 38.29
C LEU A 968 4.66 -21.79 39.24
N SER A 969 5.71 -22.61 39.10
CA SER A 969 6.06 -23.70 40.04
C SER A 969 7.55 -24.03 39.97
N ASP A 970 8.02 -25.01 40.75
CA ASP A 970 9.42 -25.47 40.67
C ASP A 970 9.80 -25.99 39.28
N LYS A 971 8.83 -26.50 38.53
CA LYS A 971 8.98 -26.93 37.14
C LYS A 971 8.69 -25.79 36.16
N VAL A 972 7.50 -25.18 36.28
CA VAL A 972 6.96 -24.27 35.27
C VAL A 972 7.45 -22.85 35.47
N SER A 973 8.10 -22.29 34.45
CA SER A 973 8.48 -20.88 34.39
C SER A 973 8.27 -20.27 33.00
N PHE A 974 7.92 -18.98 33.01
CA PHE A 974 7.67 -18.15 31.84
C PHE A 974 8.64 -16.97 31.85
N SER A 975 9.14 -16.54 30.69
CA SER A 975 9.81 -15.24 30.60
C SER A 975 9.62 -14.54 29.25
N ILE A 976 9.52 -13.22 29.34
CA ILE A 976 9.52 -12.27 28.24
C ILE A 976 10.87 -11.55 28.27
N SER A 977 11.54 -11.46 27.13
CA SER A 977 12.63 -10.51 26.90
C SER A 977 12.29 -9.62 25.70
N VAL A 978 12.60 -8.33 25.82
CA VAL A 978 12.58 -7.37 24.71
C VAL A 978 13.92 -6.66 24.72
N SER A 979 14.65 -6.68 23.62
CA SER A 979 15.93 -5.99 23.49
C SER A 979 16.05 -5.25 22.18
N SER A 980 16.41 -3.97 22.24
CA SER A 980 16.96 -3.24 21.10
C SER A 980 18.49 -3.29 21.13
N ALA A 981 19.09 -3.43 19.96
CA ALA A 981 20.51 -3.19 19.73
C ALA A 981 20.66 -2.20 18.58
N ASN A 982 21.54 -1.22 18.75
CA ASN A 982 21.94 -0.24 17.75
C ASN A 982 23.47 -0.32 17.56
N VAL A 983 23.96 -0.18 16.32
CA VAL A 983 25.38 -0.30 15.96
C VAL A 983 25.73 0.77 14.94
N ASN A 984 26.76 1.56 15.25
CA ASN A 984 27.24 2.67 14.43
C ASN A 984 28.72 2.48 14.03
N THR A 985 29.08 2.87 12.80
CA THR A 985 30.43 2.68 12.24
C THR A 985 30.89 3.92 11.45
N ASN A 986 32.18 4.23 11.51
CA ASN A 986 32.76 5.44 10.94
C ASN A 986 33.17 5.36 9.45
N LEU A 987 32.80 4.30 8.73
CA LEU A 987 33.22 4.08 7.33
C LEU A 987 32.12 4.47 6.32
N PRO A 988 32.47 5.15 5.21
CA PRO A 988 31.52 5.44 4.13
C PRO A 988 31.05 4.15 3.42
N PRO A 989 29.88 4.15 2.77
CA PRO A 989 29.40 2.98 2.02
C PRO A 989 30.24 2.78 0.75
N PRO A 990 30.66 1.54 0.42
CA PRO A 990 31.50 1.28 -0.75
C PRO A 990 30.74 1.57 -2.05
N SER A 991 31.45 2.10 -3.04
CA SER A 991 30.98 2.32 -4.41
C SER A 991 30.59 1.01 -5.10
N ALA A 992 29.90 1.09 -6.24
CA ALA A 992 29.54 -0.09 -7.03
C ALA A 992 30.79 -0.86 -7.53
N GLU A 993 31.87 -0.15 -7.84
CA GLU A 993 33.13 -0.74 -8.32
C GLU A 993 33.90 -1.43 -7.19
N GLU A 994 33.93 -0.85 -5.99
CA GLU A 994 34.50 -1.48 -4.79
C GLU A 994 33.69 -2.72 -4.38
N ARG A 995 32.36 -2.71 -4.55
CA ARG A 995 31.51 -3.90 -4.32
C ARG A 995 31.76 -5.03 -5.32
N LEU A 996 32.29 -4.76 -6.53
CA LEU A 996 32.80 -5.79 -7.42
C LEU A 996 34.15 -6.31 -6.92
N LYS A 997 35.11 -5.42 -6.68
CA LYS A 997 36.46 -5.79 -6.20
C LYS A 997 36.44 -6.56 -4.87
N LEU A 998 35.45 -6.31 -4.01
CA LEU A 998 35.22 -7.06 -2.77
C LEU A 998 34.57 -8.45 -2.99
N GLN A 999 33.91 -8.71 -4.11
CA GLN A 999 33.40 -10.05 -4.45
C GLN A 999 34.53 -10.98 -4.94
N ASP A 1000 35.53 -10.44 -5.65
CA ASP A 1000 36.62 -11.24 -6.23
C ASP A 1000 37.70 -11.65 -5.21
N ILE A 1001 37.80 -10.94 -4.06
CA ILE A 1001 38.88 -11.11 -3.08
C ILE A 1001 38.47 -11.96 -1.86
N LEU A 1002 37.17 -12.10 -1.56
CA LEU A 1002 36.69 -12.61 -0.26
C LEU A 1002 36.10 -14.02 -0.29
N ALA A 1003 36.98 -15.02 -0.37
CA ALA A 1003 36.65 -16.41 -0.03
C ALA A 1003 36.55 -16.69 1.48
N ALA A 1004 36.87 -15.69 2.33
CA ALA A 1004 36.82 -15.77 3.79
C ALA A 1004 35.74 -14.82 4.37
N PRO A 1005 34.98 -15.23 5.40
CA PRO A 1005 33.87 -14.44 5.95
C PRO A 1005 34.37 -13.32 6.88
N ILE A 1006 34.89 -12.23 6.30
CA ILE A 1006 35.08 -10.96 7.03
C ILE A 1006 33.69 -10.45 7.46
N PRO A 1007 33.47 -10.07 8.73
CA PRO A 1007 32.16 -9.64 9.23
C PRO A 1007 31.62 -8.46 8.43
N THR A 1008 30.38 -8.64 7.95
CA THR A 1008 29.75 -7.94 6.83
C THR A 1008 29.95 -6.42 6.80
N VAL A 1009 30.52 -5.97 5.67
CA VAL A 1009 30.23 -4.71 4.93
C VAL A 1009 30.34 -3.39 5.71
N GLY A 1010 31.25 -2.52 5.27
CA GLY A 1010 31.33 -1.13 5.72
C GLY A 1010 30.24 -0.23 5.12
N GLY A 1011 29.95 0.87 5.80
CA GLY A 1011 28.91 1.84 5.45
C GLY A 1011 28.17 2.30 6.70
N GLY A 1012 28.04 3.60 6.88
CA GLY A 1012 27.33 4.23 8.00
C GLY A 1012 25.83 3.98 7.94
N TYR A 1013 25.41 2.78 8.34
CA TYR A 1013 24.02 2.40 8.54
C TYR A 1013 23.76 2.15 10.02
N GLU A 1014 22.86 2.95 10.59
CA GLU A 1014 22.35 2.75 11.93
C GLU A 1014 21.42 1.52 11.92
N LYS A 1015 21.91 0.38 12.43
CA LYS A 1015 21.14 -0.86 12.43
C LYS A 1015 20.48 -1.10 13.78
N GLU A 1016 19.28 -0.54 13.96
CA GLU A 1016 18.38 -0.99 15.01
C GLU A 1016 17.93 -2.45 14.77
N THR A 1017 17.86 -3.24 15.83
CA THR A 1017 17.30 -4.60 15.80
C THR A 1017 16.55 -4.85 17.10
N VAL A 1018 15.21 -4.88 17.02
CA VAL A 1018 14.33 -5.22 18.15
C VAL A 1018 14.03 -6.71 18.12
N THR A 1019 14.47 -7.43 19.16
CA THR A 1019 14.19 -8.85 19.35
C THR A 1019 13.25 -9.03 20.54
N MET A 1020 12.16 -9.76 20.34
CA MET A 1020 11.26 -10.19 21.42
C MET A 1020 11.34 -11.70 21.58
N GLY A 1021 11.73 -12.17 22.77
CA GLY A 1021 11.78 -13.56 23.15
C GLY A 1021 10.65 -13.93 24.10
N LEU A 1022 9.92 -15.00 23.79
CA LEU A 1022 9.00 -15.67 24.71
C LEU A 1022 9.53 -17.07 24.95
N SER A 1023 9.74 -17.44 26.22
CA SER A 1023 10.19 -18.78 26.59
C SER A 1023 9.34 -19.37 27.70
N PHE A 1024 9.00 -20.64 27.53
CA PHE A 1024 8.27 -21.48 28.48
C PHE A 1024 9.17 -22.67 28.80
N SER A 1025 9.42 -22.91 30.08
CA SER A 1025 10.19 -24.05 30.58
C SER A 1025 9.35 -24.86 31.56
N TYR A 1026 9.49 -26.18 31.52
CA TYR A 1026 8.82 -27.19 32.35
C TYR A 1026 9.86 -28.19 32.87
#